data_AF-Q0U0X0-F1
#
_entry.id   AF-Q0U0X0-F1
#
_cell.length_a   1.000
_cell.length_b   1.000
_cell.length_c   1.000
_cell.angle_alpha   90.00
_cell.angle_beta   90.00
_cell.angle_gamma   90.00
#
_symmetry.space_group_name_H-M   'P 1'
#
loop_
_entity.id
_entity.type
_entity.pdbx_description
1 polymer ?
#
loop_
_entity_poly.entity_id
_entity_poly.type
_entity_poly.pdbx_seq_one_letter_code
_entity_poly.pdbx_strand_id
1 'polypeptide(L)'
;MLFIALTSGPRFALVGLWYCLTRRPNSTLPKFVAGVGIFRTLTCGGWTYVTSTDDHDWHDIFMISYLVATLPWTLGCLALSPRNPTALGYRKLFAGSFFATLVPLIYFFIQHKVHHVAGAYTIYAFFEWALVLLDVAFDAVTISEFKDFEIVVKDNRGISRGNALSGAFSIFGLIYAVADVYNGVNFPLWHMGISGYEVLVMCTISPFLLGIKSFRYFVTRYVIIFHLLSLSGLLAFKAERPVPRLFAVGFGLSMSCLAWAATFYAERSQPRRLEARISAFSIGLIASSVAKFAFWTNNPIWPIMHKPTGGWNEVGLGLAVLSILISTRSTASAGADLAPPGPITKGWSIPGSFGVAGILFSMHSLLSDSSTMISWVWEGFPVRGPLAVPHGAVTLLAMGLGLTIGLYAPNLSRSWAFYGVGSIGAAVLTTTSHWSGYFGGLVIAIYTMAAAPALFTHAVRHSPAKTFGLGFLVYNFMVLFHVWVVAYAFVPGGPLVRERTDWVMSAMMILIGFGVFSASSSSTPKSYKGKATASAATSRQRSYYLTILGAVELLAIATAYLRFPSYDYTPYHPETKSITAGIWTIHFSLDNDMWTSEYRMRDLIKELEIDVIGLLESDLQRIIMGNRDTTQFLAEDLGMWVDYGPGPNKHTWGSALLSKFPIVNSTHHLLPSPVGELAPAIEATILAHGELIDIFVFHSGQEEDPEDRRLQSEYLAARMKATSRPAVLLSYLVIKPNEGNYHTYVGEKSGMRDVDPSDWDRWCEYILFKGLRRKLQVAKFVVGQPENGDEVIPEEQVEKGLRFPDLFKGQGVRGHRYHVFDAPRYYA
;
A
#
# COMPACT_ATOMS: atom_id res chain seq x y z
N MET A 1 11.43 -26.77 9.79
CA MET A 1 12.84 -27.18 9.60
C MET A 1 13.83 -26.02 9.50
N LEU A 2 13.61 -24.97 8.67
CA LEU A 2 14.55 -23.84 8.52
C LEU A 2 14.88 -23.10 9.83
N PHE A 3 13.88 -22.81 10.68
CA PHE A 3 14.10 -22.13 11.96
C PHE A 3 14.92 -22.95 12.98
N ILE A 4 14.81 -24.28 12.92
CA ILE A 4 15.57 -25.18 13.79
C ILE A 4 17.03 -25.26 13.31
N ALA A 5 17.25 -25.26 11.99
CA ALA A 5 18.59 -25.17 11.40
C ALA A 5 19.30 -23.88 11.82
N LEU A 6 18.59 -22.75 11.73
CA LEU A 6 19.10 -21.43 12.11
C LEU A 6 19.37 -21.28 13.62
N THR A 7 18.69 -22.06 14.46
CA THR A 7 18.86 -22.03 15.93
C THR A 7 19.87 -23.06 16.46
N SER A 8 20.37 -23.97 15.62
CA SER A 8 21.40 -24.95 15.98
C SER A 8 22.71 -24.26 16.44
N GLY A 9 23.22 -23.31 15.66
CA GLY A 9 24.42 -22.53 15.98
C GLY A 9 24.32 -21.80 17.34
N PRO A 10 23.25 -21.00 17.58
CA PRO A 10 22.98 -20.39 18.88
C PRO A 10 22.90 -21.37 20.05
N ARG A 11 22.31 -22.57 19.87
CA ARG A 11 22.26 -23.60 20.94
C ARG A 11 23.64 -24.16 21.28
N PHE A 12 24.45 -24.50 20.28
CA PHE A 12 25.83 -24.94 20.52
C PHE A 12 26.69 -23.83 21.14
N ALA A 13 26.49 -22.58 20.70
CA ALA A 13 27.14 -21.42 21.29
C ALA A 13 26.73 -21.25 22.77
N LEU A 14 25.45 -21.39 23.11
CA LEU A 14 24.98 -21.34 24.50
C LEU A 14 25.68 -22.38 25.38
N VAL A 15 25.74 -23.64 24.94
CA VAL A 15 26.42 -24.72 25.68
C VAL A 15 27.91 -24.43 25.84
N GLY A 16 28.57 -23.98 24.77
CA GLY A 16 29.99 -23.63 24.79
C GLY A 16 30.31 -22.44 25.70
N LEU A 17 29.50 -21.39 25.64
CA LEU A 17 29.64 -20.20 26.49
C LEU A 17 29.35 -20.52 27.96
N TRP A 18 28.34 -21.35 28.23
CA TRP A 18 28.04 -21.83 29.56
C TRP A 18 29.19 -22.66 30.15
N TYR A 19 29.82 -23.52 29.35
CA TYR A 19 31.02 -24.24 29.74
C TYR A 19 32.18 -23.29 30.07
N CYS A 20 32.44 -22.30 29.20
CA CYS A 20 33.49 -21.30 29.41
C CYS A 20 33.27 -20.51 30.70
N LEU A 21 32.02 -20.13 30.99
CA LEU A 21 31.66 -19.39 32.21
C LEU A 21 31.82 -20.24 33.48
N THR A 22 31.50 -21.53 33.43
CA THR A 22 31.41 -22.40 34.61
C THR A 22 32.66 -23.25 34.86
N ARG A 23 33.61 -23.29 33.90
CA ARG A 23 34.86 -24.04 34.01
C ARG A 23 35.69 -23.57 35.22
N ARG A 24 36.02 -24.51 36.12
CA ARG A 24 36.92 -24.27 37.26
C ARG A 24 38.08 -25.28 37.28
N PRO A 25 39.26 -24.92 37.79
CA PRO A 25 40.32 -25.90 38.05
C PRO A 25 39.79 -26.99 39.00
N ASN A 26 40.11 -28.26 38.72
CA ASN A 26 39.72 -29.43 39.54
C ASN A 26 38.21 -29.74 39.64
N SER A 27 37.36 -29.25 38.72
CA SER A 27 35.94 -29.64 38.64
C SER A 27 35.61 -30.35 37.32
N THR A 28 34.99 -31.53 37.40
CA THR A 28 34.51 -32.30 36.24
C THR A 28 33.06 -31.97 35.87
N LEU A 29 32.29 -31.37 36.79
CA LEU A 29 30.87 -31.08 36.59
C LEU A 29 30.59 -30.15 35.38
N PRO A 30 31.31 -29.04 35.15
CA PRO A 30 31.13 -28.22 33.94
C PRO A 30 31.37 -28.99 32.64
N LYS A 31 32.34 -29.92 32.62
CA LYS A 31 32.62 -30.76 31.44
C LYS A 31 31.48 -31.75 31.19
N PHE A 32 30.96 -32.35 32.26
CA PHE A 32 29.80 -33.25 32.19
C PHE A 32 28.56 -32.51 31.67
N VAL A 33 28.24 -31.33 32.22
CA VAL A 33 27.08 -30.52 31.79
C VAL A 33 27.23 -30.07 30.34
N ALA A 34 28.43 -29.70 29.90
CA ALA A 34 28.69 -29.38 28.49
C ALA A 34 28.44 -30.58 27.57
N GLY A 35 28.91 -31.77 27.96
CA GLY A 35 28.67 -33.02 27.21
C GLY A 35 27.19 -33.36 27.12
N VAL A 36 26.46 -33.24 28.24
CA VAL A 36 25.00 -33.42 28.29
C VAL A 36 24.28 -32.38 27.44
N GLY A 37 24.72 -31.13 27.43
CA GLY A 37 24.15 -30.06 26.61
C GLY A 37 24.33 -30.29 25.11
N ILE A 38 25.50 -30.80 24.69
CA ILE A 38 25.75 -31.21 23.30
C ILE A 38 24.84 -32.37 22.92
N PHE A 39 24.80 -33.42 23.75
CA PHE A 39 23.93 -34.59 23.52
C PHE A 39 22.46 -34.18 23.41
N ARG A 40 21.96 -33.36 24.35
CA ARG A 40 20.61 -32.78 24.32
C ARG A 40 20.36 -31.97 23.04
N THR A 41 21.33 -31.19 22.58
CA THR A 41 21.18 -30.38 21.36
C THR A 41 21.08 -31.27 20.12
N LEU A 42 21.86 -32.35 20.06
CA LEU A 42 21.84 -33.33 18.96
C LEU A 42 20.54 -34.13 18.94
N THR A 43 20.09 -34.64 20.10
CA THR A 43 18.83 -35.38 20.19
C THR A 43 17.64 -34.49 19.88
N CYS A 44 17.69 -33.20 20.23
CA CYS A 44 16.70 -32.21 19.79
C CYS A 44 16.65 -32.07 18.27
N GLY A 45 17.80 -32.04 17.61
CA GLY A 45 17.87 -32.09 16.15
C GLY A 45 17.22 -33.35 15.61
N GLY A 46 17.54 -34.51 16.20
CA GLY A 46 17.00 -35.82 15.78
C GLY A 46 15.48 -35.85 15.63
N TRP A 47 14.71 -35.57 16.68
CA TRP A 47 13.23 -35.65 16.61
C TRP A 47 12.58 -34.47 15.85
N THR A 48 13.34 -33.42 15.54
CA THR A 48 12.82 -32.28 14.77
C THR A 48 13.09 -32.39 13.26
N TYR A 49 14.07 -33.20 12.87
CA TYR A 49 14.40 -33.50 11.47
C TYR A 49 13.90 -34.87 11.02
N VAL A 50 13.78 -35.84 11.92
CA VAL A 50 13.09 -37.11 11.69
C VAL A 50 11.66 -36.93 12.18
N THR A 51 10.71 -36.68 11.28
CA THR A 51 9.32 -36.50 11.69
C THR A 51 8.67 -37.84 12.03
N SER A 52 7.62 -37.84 12.86
CA SER A 52 6.85 -39.06 13.16
C SER A 52 6.17 -39.69 11.94
N THR A 53 6.03 -38.92 10.85
CA THR A 53 5.60 -39.40 9.53
C THR A 53 6.72 -40.05 8.72
N ASP A 54 7.98 -39.65 8.93
CA ASP A 54 9.13 -40.20 8.20
C ASP A 54 9.64 -41.49 8.85
N ASP A 55 9.80 -41.50 10.19
CA ASP A 55 10.17 -42.69 10.97
C ASP A 55 9.73 -42.49 12.44
N HIS A 56 8.66 -43.18 12.82
CA HIS A 56 8.02 -43.03 14.12
C HIS A 56 8.92 -43.49 15.28
N ASP A 57 9.70 -44.56 15.07
CA ASP A 57 10.52 -45.16 16.13
C ASP A 57 11.74 -44.27 16.43
N TRP A 58 12.42 -43.77 15.40
CA TRP A 58 13.54 -42.86 15.59
C TRP A 58 13.12 -41.50 16.13
N HIS A 59 11.98 -40.96 15.70
CA HIS A 59 11.40 -39.74 16.26
C HIS A 59 11.21 -39.86 17.78
N ASP A 60 10.59 -40.95 18.24
CA ASP A 60 10.31 -41.18 19.67
C ASP A 60 11.59 -41.43 20.48
N ILE A 61 12.56 -42.18 19.93
CA ILE A 61 13.87 -42.38 20.57
C ILE A 61 14.57 -41.03 20.80
N PHE A 62 14.59 -40.16 19.80
CA PHE A 62 15.23 -38.84 19.92
C PHE A 62 14.50 -37.91 20.88
N MET A 63 13.16 -37.92 20.87
CA MET A 63 12.33 -37.12 21.77
C MET A 63 12.50 -37.57 23.24
N ILE A 64 12.45 -38.88 23.52
CA ILE A 64 12.68 -39.42 24.86
C ILE A 64 14.11 -39.13 25.31
N SER A 65 15.10 -39.34 24.44
CA SER A 65 16.50 -39.04 24.76
C SER A 65 16.72 -37.55 25.06
N TYR A 66 16.00 -36.65 24.39
CA TYR A 66 16.00 -35.22 24.68
C TYR A 66 15.43 -34.90 26.07
N LEU A 67 14.25 -35.45 26.39
CA LEU A 67 13.60 -35.24 27.68
C LEU A 67 14.44 -35.78 28.84
N VAL A 68 15.02 -36.98 28.68
CA VAL A 68 15.92 -37.59 29.66
C VAL A 68 17.18 -36.75 29.84
N ALA A 69 17.81 -36.28 28.76
CA ALA A 69 19.00 -35.43 28.82
C ALA A 69 18.72 -34.02 29.41
N THR A 70 17.47 -33.57 29.38
CA THR A 70 17.06 -32.27 29.94
C THR A 70 17.16 -32.24 31.46
N LEU A 71 16.99 -33.38 32.15
CA LEU A 71 17.15 -33.47 33.61
C LEU A 71 18.59 -33.20 34.09
N PRO A 72 19.63 -33.93 33.64
CA PRO A 72 21.01 -33.66 34.03
C PRO A 72 21.51 -32.29 33.54
N TRP A 73 21.01 -31.79 32.39
CA TRP A 73 21.27 -30.42 31.95
C TRP A 73 20.74 -29.39 32.95
N THR A 74 19.46 -29.52 33.33
CA THR A 74 18.77 -28.59 34.22
C THR A 74 19.38 -28.57 35.61
N LEU A 75 19.61 -29.74 36.20
CA LEU A 75 20.25 -29.87 37.51
C LEU A 75 21.70 -29.38 37.49
N GLY A 76 22.42 -29.68 36.41
CA GLY A 76 23.79 -29.20 36.20
C GLY A 76 23.89 -27.68 36.10
N CYS A 77 22.99 -27.05 35.32
CA CYS A 77 22.90 -25.60 35.23
C CYS A 77 22.54 -24.97 36.58
N LEU A 78 21.57 -25.53 37.32
CA LEU A 78 21.20 -25.05 38.66
C LEU A 78 22.36 -25.16 39.66
N ALA A 79 23.16 -26.23 39.60
CA ALA A 79 24.31 -26.44 40.49
C ALA A 79 25.51 -25.53 40.14
N LEU A 80 25.68 -25.19 38.86
CA LEU A 80 26.78 -24.35 38.38
C LEU A 80 26.44 -22.85 38.30
N SER A 81 25.15 -22.50 38.39
CA SER A 81 24.67 -21.12 38.32
C SER A 81 25.41 -20.22 39.33
N PRO A 82 25.85 -19.03 38.92
CA PRO A 82 26.39 -18.01 39.83
C PRO A 82 25.38 -17.66 40.94
N ARG A 83 25.86 -17.10 42.06
CA ARG A 83 25.02 -16.65 43.19
C ARG A 83 24.20 -15.40 42.84
N ASN A 84 23.35 -15.48 41.82
CA ASN A 84 22.36 -14.48 41.45
C ASN A 84 20.97 -14.97 41.92
N PRO A 85 20.39 -14.37 42.98
CA PRO A 85 19.14 -14.86 43.58
C PRO A 85 17.95 -14.77 42.61
N THR A 86 17.94 -13.80 41.71
CA THR A 86 16.87 -13.62 40.71
C THR A 86 16.97 -14.68 39.61
N ALA A 87 18.16 -14.92 39.06
CA ALA A 87 18.38 -15.95 38.04
C ALA A 87 18.07 -17.36 38.59
N LEU A 88 18.52 -17.66 39.81
CA LEU A 88 18.22 -18.92 40.49
C LEU A 88 16.73 -19.10 40.77
N GLY A 89 16.01 -18.04 41.14
CA GLY A 89 14.56 -18.06 41.31
C GLY A 89 13.81 -18.43 40.04
N TYR A 90 14.14 -17.78 38.92
CA TYR A 90 13.53 -18.08 37.62
C TYR A 90 13.90 -19.47 37.09
N ARG A 91 15.16 -19.91 37.23
CA ARG A 91 15.57 -21.26 36.84
C ARG A 91 14.82 -22.33 37.63
N LYS A 92 14.64 -22.16 38.95
CA LYS A 92 13.86 -23.08 39.78
C LYS A 92 12.38 -23.10 39.38
N LEU A 93 11.80 -21.93 39.10
CA LEU A 93 10.42 -21.82 38.64
C LEU A 93 10.22 -22.54 37.30
N PHE A 94 11.02 -22.20 36.28
CA PHE A 94 10.87 -22.80 34.95
C PHE A 94 11.21 -24.29 34.94
N ALA A 95 12.25 -24.73 35.65
CA ALA A 95 12.54 -26.14 35.82
C ALA A 95 11.40 -26.87 36.53
N GLY A 96 10.89 -26.33 37.63
CA GLY A 96 9.77 -26.90 38.38
C GLY A 96 8.50 -27.00 37.53
N SER A 97 8.16 -25.93 36.79
CA SER A 97 7.04 -25.92 35.84
C SER A 97 7.24 -26.93 34.71
N PHE A 98 8.45 -27.03 34.14
CA PHE A 98 8.74 -27.98 33.06
C PHE A 98 8.47 -29.43 33.51
N PHE A 99 9.03 -29.84 34.65
CA PHE A 99 8.81 -31.20 35.16
C PHE A 99 7.37 -31.42 35.67
N ALA A 100 6.71 -30.39 36.20
CA ALA A 100 5.30 -30.49 36.57
C ALA A 100 4.39 -30.70 35.36
N THR A 101 4.69 -30.06 34.23
CA THR A 101 3.93 -30.18 32.98
C THR A 101 4.06 -31.56 32.32
N LEU A 102 5.12 -32.33 32.62
CA LEU A 102 5.23 -33.71 32.13
C LEU A 102 4.10 -34.62 32.65
N VAL A 103 3.58 -34.37 33.85
CA VAL A 103 2.51 -35.19 34.45
C VAL A 103 1.21 -35.14 33.63
N PRO A 104 0.59 -33.97 33.38
CA PRO A 104 -0.58 -33.90 32.53
C PRO A 104 -0.27 -34.27 31.07
N LEU A 105 0.94 -33.97 30.56
CA LEU A 105 1.34 -34.39 29.21
C LEU A 105 1.26 -35.92 29.05
N ILE A 106 1.90 -36.67 29.95
CA ILE A 106 1.91 -38.14 29.92
C ILE A 106 0.48 -38.68 30.08
N TYR A 107 -0.32 -38.10 30.99
CA TYR A 107 -1.71 -38.49 31.15
C TYR A 107 -2.51 -38.34 29.84
N PHE A 108 -2.46 -37.17 29.19
CA PHE A 108 -3.19 -36.93 27.95
C PHE A 108 -2.61 -37.65 26.75
N PHE A 109 -1.31 -37.97 26.75
CA PHE A 109 -0.69 -38.87 25.78
C PHE A 109 -1.30 -40.27 25.88
N ILE A 110 -1.44 -40.83 27.09
CA ILE A 110 -2.08 -42.15 27.31
C ILE A 110 -3.57 -42.09 26.92
N GLN A 111 -4.29 -41.03 27.29
CA GLN A 111 -5.69 -40.85 26.88
C GLN A 111 -5.86 -40.81 25.36
N HIS A 112 -4.91 -40.20 24.65
CA HIS A 112 -4.92 -40.13 23.19
C HIS A 112 -4.51 -41.46 22.52
N LYS A 113 -3.37 -42.04 22.92
CA LYS A 113 -2.74 -43.18 22.23
C LYS A 113 -3.26 -44.54 22.67
N VAL A 114 -3.68 -44.71 23.92
CA VAL A 114 -4.16 -45.99 24.47
C VAL A 114 -5.68 -46.01 24.54
N HIS A 115 -6.29 -44.93 25.05
CA HIS A 115 -7.73 -44.87 25.28
C HIS A 115 -8.53 -44.21 24.15
N HIS A 116 -7.86 -43.66 23.12
CA HIS A 116 -8.46 -43.03 21.94
C HIS A 116 -9.57 -41.99 22.26
N VAL A 117 -9.41 -41.23 23.35
CA VAL A 117 -10.41 -40.24 23.78
C VAL A 117 -10.40 -39.01 22.84
N ALA A 118 -11.58 -38.64 22.33
CA ALA A 118 -11.74 -37.49 21.45
C ALA A 118 -11.31 -36.18 22.15
N GLY A 119 -10.55 -35.33 21.45
CA GLY A 119 -10.03 -34.05 21.98
C GLY A 119 -8.79 -34.16 22.88
N ALA A 120 -8.40 -35.37 23.32
CA ALA A 120 -7.20 -35.56 24.15
C ALA A 120 -5.91 -35.15 23.44
N TYR A 121 -5.83 -35.33 22.11
CA TYR A 121 -4.68 -34.89 21.31
C TYR A 121 -4.48 -33.37 21.36
N THR A 122 -5.56 -32.59 21.26
CA THR A 122 -5.48 -31.13 21.32
C THR A 122 -4.95 -30.65 22.67
N ILE A 123 -5.40 -31.26 23.76
CA ILE A 123 -4.93 -30.95 25.12
C ILE A 123 -3.47 -31.38 25.30
N TYR A 124 -3.10 -32.56 24.81
CA TYR A 124 -1.72 -33.05 24.76
C TYR A 124 -0.80 -32.05 24.02
N ALA A 125 -1.21 -31.57 22.84
CA ALA A 125 -0.44 -30.61 22.05
C ALA A 125 -0.20 -29.29 22.81
N PHE A 126 -1.19 -28.78 23.55
CA PHE A 126 -0.98 -27.57 24.37
C PHE A 126 0.11 -27.75 25.43
N PHE A 127 0.17 -28.92 26.08
CA PHE A 127 1.23 -29.22 27.05
C PHE A 127 2.59 -29.46 26.38
N GLU A 128 2.62 -30.03 25.17
CA GLU A 128 3.84 -30.20 24.37
C GLU A 128 4.46 -28.83 24.01
N TRP A 129 3.65 -27.91 23.49
CA TRP A 129 4.10 -26.54 23.22
C TRP A 129 4.51 -25.80 24.50
N ALA A 130 3.83 -26.02 25.63
CA ALA A 130 4.21 -25.45 26.91
C ALA A 130 5.60 -25.94 27.38
N LEU A 131 5.94 -27.22 27.18
CA LEU A 131 7.27 -27.74 27.50
C LEU A 131 8.36 -27.06 26.67
N VAL A 132 8.14 -26.88 25.37
CA VAL A 132 9.10 -26.18 24.50
C VAL A 132 9.32 -24.74 24.98
N LEU A 133 8.25 -24.04 25.35
CA LEU A 133 8.35 -22.66 25.85
C LEU A 133 9.06 -22.57 27.21
N LEU A 134 8.76 -23.49 28.13
CA LEU A 134 9.38 -23.54 29.45
C LEU A 134 10.87 -23.87 29.37
N ASP A 135 11.24 -24.73 28.44
CA ASP A 135 12.63 -25.12 28.18
C ASP A 135 13.45 -23.97 27.58
N VAL A 136 12.90 -23.26 26.59
CA VAL A 136 13.49 -22.03 26.05
C VAL A 136 13.57 -20.94 27.12
N ALA A 137 12.54 -20.80 27.96
CA ALA A 137 12.53 -19.83 29.06
C ALA A 137 13.61 -20.15 30.11
N PHE A 138 13.83 -21.43 30.44
CA PHE A 138 14.90 -21.87 31.33
C PHE A 138 16.28 -21.50 30.78
N ASP A 139 16.54 -21.77 29.49
CA ASP A 139 17.81 -21.45 28.84
C ASP A 139 17.98 -19.92 28.69
N ALA A 140 16.90 -19.15 28.48
CA ALA A 140 16.93 -17.68 28.38
C ALA A 140 17.36 -16.97 29.69
N VAL A 141 17.27 -17.63 30.85
CA VAL A 141 17.77 -17.08 32.11
C VAL A 141 19.28 -16.80 32.04
N THR A 142 20.02 -17.51 31.18
CA THR A 142 21.47 -17.26 30.94
C THR A 142 21.76 -15.82 30.51
N ILE A 143 20.82 -15.11 29.90
CA ILE A 143 20.98 -13.68 29.54
C ILE A 143 21.31 -12.84 30.78
N SER A 144 20.74 -13.19 31.94
CA SER A 144 21.02 -12.49 33.19
C SER A 144 22.39 -12.85 33.80
N GLU A 145 22.91 -14.04 33.47
CA GLU A 145 24.20 -14.57 33.94
C GLU A 145 25.37 -14.19 33.01
N PHE A 146 25.09 -13.90 31.74
CA PHE A 146 26.07 -13.43 30.76
C PHE A 146 26.25 -11.90 30.76
N LYS A 147 25.55 -11.16 31.62
CA LYS A 147 25.72 -9.69 31.73
C LYS A 147 27.15 -9.28 32.08
N ASP A 148 27.86 -10.14 32.81
CA ASP A 148 29.23 -9.92 33.26
C ASP A 148 30.26 -10.70 32.41
N PHE A 149 29.83 -11.29 31.29
CA PHE A 149 30.67 -12.12 30.43
C PHE A 149 31.08 -11.35 29.15
N GLU A 150 32.38 -11.06 29.00
CA GLU A 150 32.93 -10.35 27.84
C GLU A 150 33.74 -11.30 26.93
N ILE A 151 33.47 -11.26 25.62
CA ILE A 151 34.25 -11.98 24.60
C ILE A 151 35.17 -10.97 23.89
N VAL A 152 36.46 -11.04 24.15
CA VAL A 152 37.47 -10.20 23.50
C VAL A 152 38.13 -10.98 22.36
N VAL A 153 37.91 -10.55 21.12
CA VAL A 153 38.62 -11.09 19.94
C VAL A 153 39.87 -10.27 19.71
N LYS A 154 41.04 -10.85 19.95
CA LYS A 154 42.35 -10.17 19.82
C LYS A 154 43.09 -10.67 18.59
N ASP A 155 43.42 -9.76 17.68
CA ASP A 155 44.34 -10.04 16.58
C ASP A 155 45.77 -10.09 17.11
N ASN A 156 46.22 -11.29 17.46
CA ASN A 156 47.55 -11.50 18.03
C ASN A 156 48.69 -11.34 17.00
N ARG A 157 48.39 -11.22 15.70
CA ARG A 157 49.40 -11.11 14.64
C ARG A 157 49.34 -9.80 13.86
N GLY A 158 48.33 -8.95 14.10
CA GLY A 158 48.15 -7.66 13.43
C GLY A 158 47.96 -7.78 11.91
N ILE A 159 47.50 -8.94 11.43
CA ILE A 159 47.32 -9.22 9.99
C ILE A 159 45.99 -8.63 9.50
N SER A 160 45.05 -8.35 10.41
CA SER A 160 43.76 -7.75 10.06
C SER A 160 43.90 -6.26 9.73
N ARG A 161 43.49 -5.87 8.53
CA ARG A 161 43.49 -4.48 8.01
C ARG A 161 42.37 -3.61 8.62
N GLY A 162 42.07 -3.76 9.90
CA GLY A 162 40.98 -3.05 10.57
C GLY A 162 41.43 -1.69 11.13
N ASN A 163 41.42 -0.63 10.32
CA ASN A 163 41.60 0.74 10.82
C ASN A 163 40.29 1.28 11.43
N ALA A 164 40.40 1.95 12.57
CA ALA A 164 39.33 2.79 13.14
C ALA A 164 38.96 3.90 12.13
N LEU A 165 37.70 3.90 11.70
CA LEU A 165 37.18 4.76 10.63
C LEU A 165 37.15 6.24 11.05
N SER A 166 38.15 6.98 10.57
CA SER A 166 38.12 8.44 10.49
C SER A 166 37.84 8.89 9.04
N GLY A 167 37.01 9.92 8.89
CA GLY A 167 37.42 11.02 8.02
C GLY A 167 37.01 11.09 6.53
N ALA A 168 36.02 10.37 6.00
CA ALA A 168 35.45 10.67 4.66
C ALA A 168 34.01 10.11 4.53
N PHE A 169 33.31 10.40 3.43
CA PHE A 169 32.02 9.80 3.07
C PHE A 169 32.03 8.28 3.32
N SER A 170 31.10 7.78 4.13
CA SER A 170 31.07 6.35 4.48
C SER A 170 30.03 5.64 3.64
N ILE A 171 30.48 4.72 2.79
CA ILE A 171 29.62 3.82 2.00
C ILE A 171 28.68 3.06 2.95
N PHE A 172 29.15 2.61 4.11
CA PHE A 172 28.30 1.97 5.11
C PHE A 172 27.24 2.91 5.66
N GLY A 173 27.59 4.17 5.91
CA GLY A 173 26.63 5.21 6.34
C GLY A 173 25.52 5.45 5.30
N LEU A 174 25.87 5.47 4.02
CA LEU A 174 24.90 5.53 2.93
C LEU A 174 24.03 4.27 2.85
N ILE A 175 24.63 3.07 2.96
CA ILE A 175 23.90 1.78 2.96
C ILE A 175 22.86 1.73 4.09
N TYR A 176 23.21 2.20 5.30
CA TYR A 176 22.25 2.31 6.40
C TYR A 176 21.11 3.27 6.08
N ALA A 177 21.41 4.44 5.50
CA ALA A 177 20.37 5.41 5.15
C ALA A 177 19.45 4.90 4.03
N VAL A 178 19.98 4.20 3.02
CA VAL A 178 19.19 3.55 1.96
C VAL A 178 18.27 2.47 2.55
N ALA A 179 18.81 1.63 3.43
CA ALA A 179 18.04 0.60 4.12
C ALA A 179 16.92 1.18 4.99
N ASP A 180 17.11 2.37 5.58
CA ASP A 180 16.07 3.02 6.38
C ASP A 180 14.89 3.52 5.52
N VAL A 181 15.21 4.10 4.35
CA VAL A 181 14.22 4.64 3.39
C VAL A 181 13.33 3.53 2.83
N TYR A 182 13.90 2.35 2.60
CA TYR A 182 13.20 1.23 2.01
C TYR A 182 12.03 0.69 2.87
N ASN A 183 12.03 0.88 4.19
CA ASN A 183 11.04 0.30 5.11
C ASN A 183 9.70 1.08 5.20
N GLY A 184 9.43 2.00 4.27
CA GLY A 184 8.20 2.81 4.20
C GLY A 184 6.92 1.98 3.99
N VAL A 185 5.79 2.53 4.45
CA VAL A 185 4.50 1.84 4.66
C VAL A 185 3.75 1.55 3.34
N ASN A 186 3.06 0.41 3.26
CA ASN A 186 2.11 0.02 2.20
C ASN A 186 0.71 -0.25 2.76
N PHE A 187 -0.35 0.12 2.02
CA PHE A 187 -1.76 -0.05 2.39
C PHE A 187 -2.60 -0.48 1.16
N PRO A 188 -3.47 -1.50 1.28
CA PRO A 188 -4.60 -1.70 0.37
C PRO A 188 -5.94 -2.01 1.09
N LEU A 189 -7.08 -1.70 0.45
CA LEU A 189 -8.44 -2.07 0.89
C LEU A 189 -9.18 -2.88 -0.20
N TRP A 190 -10.24 -3.57 0.23
CA TRP A 190 -11.00 -4.65 -0.40
C TRP A 190 -12.51 -4.48 -0.12
N HIS A 191 -13.33 -4.61 -1.16
CA HIS A 191 -14.81 -4.75 -1.18
C HIS A 191 -15.67 -3.48 -0.90
N MET A 192 -16.76 -3.30 -1.68
CA MET A 192 -17.64 -2.10 -1.67
C MET A 192 -18.98 -2.27 -0.92
N GLY A 193 -19.17 -3.38 -0.19
CA GLY A 193 -20.34 -3.61 0.67
C GLY A 193 -19.93 -4.07 2.06
N ILE A 194 -20.74 -3.76 3.10
CA ILE A 194 -20.45 -4.10 4.51
C ILE A 194 -20.44 -5.63 4.69
N SER A 195 -19.25 -6.20 4.58
CA SER A 195 -18.94 -7.64 4.63
C SER A 195 -18.45 -8.09 6.01
N GLY A 196 -18.21 -7.15 6.93
CA GLY A 196 -17.58 -7.35 8.24
C GLY A 196 -16.05 -7.19 8.20
N TYR A 197 -15.44 -7.29 7.01
CA TYR A 197 -14.00 -7.10 6.83
C TYR A 197 -13.58 -5.62 6.89
N GLU A 198 -14.52 -4.68 6.81
CA GLU A 198 -14.25 -3.24 6.93
C GLU A 198 -13.62 -2.91 8.28
N VAL A 199 -13.87 -3.72 9.32
CA VAL A 199 -13.23 -3.63 10.63
C VAL A 199 -11.70 -3.70 10.52
N LEU A 200 -11.14 -4.32 9.48
CA LEU A 200 -9.70 -4.34 9.24
C LEU A 200 -9.09 -2.96 9.00
N VAL A 201 -9.88 -1.92 8.68
CA VAL A 201 -9.39 -0.53 8.69
C VAL A 201 -8.74 -0.16 10.03
N MET A 202 -9.19 -0.80 11.12
CA MET A 202 -8.68 -0.58 12.47
C MET A 202 -7.32 -1.20 12.74
N CYS A 203 -6.73 -1.96 11.81
CA CYS A 203 -5.41 -2.56 12.01
C CYS A 203 -4.29 -1.52 12.29
N THR A 204 -4.44 -0.30 11.79
CA THR A 204 -3.50 0.81 11.97
C THR A 204 -3.42 1.33 13.42
N ILE A 205 -4.41 1.05 14.27
CA ILE A 205 -4.46 1.55 15.65
C ILE A 205 -3.57 0.75 16.63
N SER A 206 -2.83 -0.24 16.13
CA SER A 206 -1.93 -1.10 16.89
C SER A 206 -0.98 -0.36 17.86
N PRO A 207 -0.56 0.90 17.64
CA PRO A 207 0.24 1.63 18.64
C PRO A 207 -0.45 1.83 20.00
N PHE A 208 -1.77 1.66 20.13
CA PHE A 208 -2.43 1.59 21.45
C PHE A 208 -1.83 0.51 22.35
N LEU A 209 -1.33 -0.60 21.77
CA LEU A 209 -0.68 -1.68 22.53
C LEU A 209 0.59 -1.20 23.25
N LEU A 210 1.24 -0.13 22.77
CA LEU A 210 2.36 0.51 23.47
C LEU A 210 1.94 1.21 24.77
N GLY A 211 0.66 1.20 25.13
CA GLY A 211 0.15 1.65 26.43
C GLY A 211 0.51 0.66 27.54
N ILE A 212 0.62 -0.63 27.19
CA ILE A 212 1.03 -1.71 28.09
C ILE A 212 2.54 -1.61 28.29
N LYS A 213 3.00 -1.28 29.51
CA LYS A 213 4.41 -0.98 29.78
C LYS A 213 5.37 -2.11 29.40
N SER A 214 5.04 -3.36 29.75
CA SER A 214 5.83 -4.55 29.45
C SER A 214 5.91 -4.80 27.94
N PHE A 215 4.78 -4.71 27.25
CA PHE A 215 4.73 -4.85 25.79
C PHE A 215 5.49 -3.74 25.08
N ARG A 216 5.30 -2.48 25.50
CA ARG A 216 6.07 -1.35 24.98
C ARG A 216 7.56 -1.57 25.12
N TYR A 217 8.03 -1.99 26.30
CA TYR A 217 9.44 -2.30 26.52
C TYR A 217 9.95 -3.39 25.57
N PHE A 218 9.15 -4.45 25.38
CA PHE A 218 9.48 -5.51 24.42
C PHE A 218 9.56 -4.99 22.98
N VAL A 219 8.55 -4.25 22.50
CA VAL A 219 8.51 -3.74 21.12
C VAL A 219 9.62 -2.73 20.86
N THR A 220 9.86 -1.79 21.79
CA THR A 220 10.93 -0.80 21.61
C THR A 220 12.31 -1.43 21.69
N ARG A 221 12.50 -2.52 22.45
CA ARG A 221 13.77 -3.27 22.56
C ARG A 221 14.04 -4.15 21.35
N TYR A 222 13.00 -4.75 20.78
CA TYR A 222 13.09 -5.72 19.69
C TYR A 222 12.34 -5.25 18.44
N VAL A 223 12.51 -3.98 18.08
CA VAL A 223 11.78 -3.35 16.97
C VAL A 223 12.02 -4.06 15.62
N ILE A 224 13.18 -4.70 15.47
CA ILE A 224 13.52 -5.57 14.33
C ILE A 224 12.49 -6.67 14.09
N ILE A 225 12.00 -7.31 15.16
CA ILE A 225 11.01 -8.40 15.05
C ILE A 225 9.73 -7.86 14.42
N PHE A 226 9.27 -6.68 14.85
CA PHE A 226 8.03 -6.09 14.37
C PHE A 226 8.17 -5.56 12.93
N HIS A 227 9.33 -5.00 12.56
CA HIS A 227 9.61 -4.68 11.16
C HIS A 227 9.65 -5.94 10.28
N LEU A 228 10.26 -7.04 10.73
CA LEU A 228 10.23 -8.32 10.00
C LEU A 228 8.81 -8.89 9.90
N LEU A 229 8.01 -8.80 10.96
CA LEU A 229 6.61 -9.23 10.92
C LEU A 229 5.77 -8.36 9.96
N SER A 230 6.10 -7.07 9.79
CA SER A 230 5.40 -6.22 8.80
C SER A 230 5.61 -6.67 7.35
N LEU A 231 6.67 -7.44 7.07
CA LEU A 231 6.89 -8.01 5.74
C LEU A 231 5.84 -9.04 5.33
N SER A 232 5.01 -9.52 6.26
CA SER A 232 3.81 -10.31 5.92
C SER A 232 2.90 -9.59 4.92
N GLY A 233 2.83 -8.26 4.98
CA GLY A 233 2.05 -7.47 4.02
C GLY A 233 2.66 -7.46 2.61
N LEU A 234 3.99 -7.52 2.48
CA LEU A 234 4.67 -7.71 1.20
C LEU A 234 4.56 -9.15 0.71
N LEU A 235 4.68 -10.13 1.63
CA LEU A 235 4.58 -11.56 1.33
C LEU A 235 3.16 -11.98 0.92
N ALA A 236 2.15 -11.16 1.22
CA ALA A 236 0.75 -11.46 0.94
C ALA A 236 0.47 -11.73 -0.55
N PHE A 237 1.32 -11.31 -1.49
CA PHE A 237 1.22 -11.70 -2.91
C PHE A 237 1.35 -13.22 -3.15
N LYS A 238 1.85 -14.00 -2.19
CA LYS A 238 1.83 -15.47 -2.27
C LYS A 238 0.45 -16.06 -1.95
N ALA A 239 -0.47 -15.27 -1.38
CA ALA A 239 -1.84 -15.68 -1.16
C ALA A 239 -2.68 -15.40 -2.41
N GLU A 240 -3.01 -16.47 -3.14
CA GLU A 240 -3.81 -16.40 -4.36
C GLU A 240 -5.26 -15.98 -4.09
N ARG A 241 -5.82 -16.37 -2.94
CA ARG A 241 -7.18 -16.00 -2.55
C ARG A 241 -7.23 -14.61 -1.92
N PRO A 242 -8.25 -13.78 -2.22
CA PRO A 242 -8.37 -12.43 -1.69
C PRO A 242 -8.39 -12.34 -0.15
N VAL A 243 -9.17 -13.21 0.51
CA VAL A 243 -9.38 -13.11 1.97
C VAL A 243 -8.10 -13.36 2.78
N PRO A 244 -7.32 -14.44 2.56
CA PRO A 244 -6.02 -14.61 3.21
C PRO A 244 -5.04 -13.48 2.89
N ARG A 245 -5.04 -12.96 1.66
CA ARG A 245 -4.22 -11.81 1.26
C ARG A 245 -4.56 -10.58 2.11
N LEU A 246 -5.84 -10.27 2.25
CA LEU A 246 -6.34 -9.16 3.06
C LEU A 246 -5.90 -9.28 4.53
N PHE A 247 -6.02 -10.45 5.15
CA PHE A 247 -5.58 -10.65 6.54
C PHE A 247 -4.05 -10.54 6.70
N ALA A 248 -3.28 -11.10 5.77
CA ALA A 248 -1.82 -10.99 5.79
C ALA A 248 -1.36 -9.53 5.64
N VAL A 249 -2.01 -8.79 4.75
CA VAL A 249 -1.83 -7.35 4.60
C VAL A 249 -2.21 -6.59 5.87
N GLY A 250 -3.39 -6.84 6.44
CA GLY A 250 -3.87 -6.16 7.64
C GLY A 250 -2.96 -6.42 8.84
N PHE A 251 -2.45 -7.65 9.00
CA PHE A 251 -1.44 -7.97 9.99
C PHE A 251 -0.12 -7.24 9.72
N GLY A 252 0.36 -7.25 8.47
CA GLY A 252 1.60 -6.56 8.08
C GLY A 252 1.54 -5.06 8.36
N LEU A 253 0.44 -4.42 8.01
CA LEU A 253 0.16 -3.01 8.27
C LEU A 253 0.08 -2.71 9.77
N SER A 254 -0.62 -3.54 10.55
CA SER A 254 -0.67 -3.44 12.01
C SER A 254 0.73 -3.49 12.62
N MET A 255 1.57 -4.42 12.17
CA MET A 255 2.95 -4.52 12.63
C MET A 255 3.79 -3.32 12.20
N SER A 256 3.57 -2.78 11.00
CA SER A 256 4.27 -1.58 10.49
C SER A 256 3.94 -0.33 11.31
N CYS A 257 2.66 -0.06 11.56
CA CYS A 257 2.22 1.06 12.41
C CYS A 257 2.82 0.96 13.82
N LEU A 258 2.83 -0.24 14.40
CA LEU A 258 3.42 -0.52 15.71
C LEU A 258 4.94 -0.32 15.70
N ALA A 259 5.63 -0.85 14.69
CA ALA A 259 7.09 -0.81 14.56
C ALA A 259 7.59 0.62 14.35
N TRP A 260 6.95 1.42 13.49
CA TRP A 260 7.32 2.81 13.25
C TRP A 260 7.05 3.70 14.47
N ALA A 261 5.90 3.56 15.13
CA ALA A 261 5.61 4.28 16.38
C ALA A 261 6.63 3.93 17.49
N ALA A 262 7.00 2.65 17.62
CA ALA A 262 8.03 2.20 18.55
C ALA A 262 9.42 2.71 18.17
N THR A 263 9.77 2.75 16.88
CA THR A 263 11.04 3.26 16.36
C THR A 263 11.22 4.73 16.71
N PHE A 264 10.22 5.56 16.40
CA PHE A 264 10.25 6.99 16.74
C PHE A 264 10.32 7.21 18.26
N TYR A 265 9.56 6.43 19.03
CA TYR A 265 9.57 6.53 20.48
C TYR A 265 10.90 6.07 21.11
N ALA A 266 11.55 5.05 20.56
CA ALA A 266 12.82 4.53 21.06
C ALA A 266 13.99 5.53 20.85
N GLU A 267 13.94 6.31 19.77
CA GLU A 267 14.97 7.29 19.41
C GLU A 267 14.72 8.69 19.99
N ARG A 268 13.65 8.90 20.78
CA ARG A 268 13.28 10.21 21.34
C ARG A 268 14.36 10.89 22.19
N SER A 269 15.27 10.11 22.77
CA SER A 269 16.39 10.60 23.58
C SER A 269 17.58 11.08 22.73
N GLN A 270 17.59 10.78 21.43
CA GLN A 270 18.69 11.07 20.51
C GLN A 270 18.18 11.89 19.32
N PRO A 271 18.11 13.24 19.43
CA PRO A 271 17.46 14.10 18.43
C PRO A 271 17.93 13.88 16.98
N ARG A 272 19.22 13.64 16.76
CA ARG A 272 19.78 13.41 15.42
C ARG A 272 19.38 12.05 14.83
N ARG A 273 19.27 11.00 15.65
CA ARG A 273 18.79 9.69 15.19
C ARG A 273 17.30 9.72 14.92
N LEU A 274 16.53 10.39 15.77
CA LEU A 274 15.11 10.62 15.53
C LEU A 274 14.88 11.39 14.22
N GLU A 275 15.61 12.48 13.99
CA GLU A 275 15.57 13.24 12.74
C GLU A 275 15.86 12.33 11.53
N ALA A 276 16.85 11.45 11.64
CA ALA A 276 17.17 10.48 10.60
C ALA A 276 16.04 9.46 10.35
N ARG A 277 15.41 8.93 11.40
CA ARG A 277 14.26 8.01 11.25
C ARG A 277 13.06 8.68 10.60
N ILE A 278 12.78 9.92 10.98
CA ILE A 278 11.72 10.74 10.38
C ILE A 278 12.07 11.04 8.91
N SER A 279 13.31 11.43 8.62
CA SER A 279 13.77 11.69 7.25
C SER A 279 13.65 10.44 6.39
N ALA A 280 14.03 9.28 6.93
CA ALA A 280 13.88 8.00 6.25
C ALA A 280 12.42 7.67 5.94
N PHE A 281 11.50 7.88 6.88
CA PHE A 281 10.07 7.70 6.67
C PHE A 281 9.52 8.63 5.58
N SER A 282 9.87 9.93 5.63
CA SER A 282 9.43 10.93 4.65
C SER A 282 10.03 10.70 3.26
N ILE A 283 11.32 10.35 3.16
CA ILE A 283 11.96 9.99 1.88
C ILE A 283 11.44 8.64 1.39
N GLY A 284 11.07 7.71 2.28
CA GLY A 284 10.42 6.45 1.91
C GLY A 284 9.07 6.67 1.21
N LEU A 285 8.28 7.64 1.68
CA LEU A 285 7.07 8.08 0.97
C LEU A 285 7.42 8.66 -0.42
N ILE A 286 8.38 9.58 -0.51
CA ILE A 286 8.81 10.16 -1.79
C ILE A 286 9.28 9.04 -2.73
N ALA A 287 10.13 8.12 -2.26
CA ALA A 287 10.65 7.00 -3.04
C ALA A 287 9.54 6.05 -3.50
N SER A 288 8.53 5.78 -2.66
CA SER A 288 7.34 5.01 -3.05
C SER A 288 6.55 5.73 -4.15
N SER A 289 6.34 7.05 -4.03
CA SER A 289 5.67 7.86 -5.06
C SER A 289 6.50 7.97 -6.35
N VAL A 290 7.85 8.02 -6.28
CA VAL A 290 8.73 7.93 -7.46
C VAL A 290 8.65 6.55 -8.10
N ALA A 291 8.61 5.47 -7.31
CA ALA A 291 8.42 4.13 -7.82
C ALA A 291 7.07 4.03 -8.54
N LYS A 292 5.99 4.48 -7.93
CA LYS A 292 4.69 4.58 -8.61
C LYS A 292 4.78 5.40 -9.89
N PHE A 293 5.43 6.57 -9.85
CA PHE A 293 5.66 7.38 -11.04
C PHE A 293 6.53 6.68 -12.10
N ALA A 294 7.41 5.75 -11.75
CA ALA A 294 8.18 4.97 -12.72
C ALA A 294 7.40 3.77 -13.29
N PHE A 295 6.38 3.30 -12.57
CA PHE A 295 5.60 2.10 -12.88
C PHE A 295 4.11 2.45 -13.09
N TRP A 296 3.82 3.52 -13.84
CA TRP A 296 2.46 3.95 -14.21
C TRP A 296 1.47 3.95 -13.04
N THR A 297 1.86 4.58 -11.94
CA THR A 297 1.13 4.72 -10.66
C THR A 297 0.95 3.44 -9.85
N ASN A 298 1.45 2.29 -10.31
CA ASN A 298 1.48 1.07 -9.50
C ASN A 298 2.79 0.98 -8.72
N ASN A 299 2.73 0.52 -7.47
CA ASN A 299 3.95 0.15 -6.75
C ASN A 299 4.26 -1.32 -7.07
N PRO A 300 5.41 -1.64 -7.69
CA PRO A 300 5.69 -2.97 -8.19
C PRO A 300 5.85 -4.03 -7.09
N ILE A 301 6.00 -3.64 -5.82
CA ILE A 301 6.11 -4.57 -4.69
C ILE A 301 4.79 -4.74 -3.92
N TRP A 302 3.70 -4.11 -4.36
CA TRP A 302 2.40 -4.25 -3.71
C TRP A 302 1.82 -5.66 -3.78
N PRO A 303 1.03 -6.06 -2.78
CA PRO A 303 0.47 -7.41 -2.69
C PRO A 303 -0.60 -7.70 -3.75
N ILE A 304 -1.09 -6.69 -4.48
CA ILE A 304 -1.99 -6.83 -5.64
C ILE A 304 -1.23 -7.03 -6.97
N MET A 305 0.10 -6.99 -6.92
CA MET A 305 0.97 -7.24 -8.07
C MET A 305 1.50 -8.68 -8.03
N HIS A 306 1.77 -9.23 -9.21
CA HIS A 306 2.51 -10.48 -9.37
C HIS A 306 3.29 -10.48 -10.68
N LYS A 307 4.14 -11.49 -10.91
CA LYS A 307 5.05 -11.53 -12.06
C LYS A 307 4.35 -11.28 -13.43
N PRO A 308 3.19 -11.91 -13.75
CA PRO A 308 2.47 -11.60 -14.99
C PRO A 308 1.92 -10.17 -15.13
N THR A 309 1.76 -9.41 -14.03
CA THR A 309 1.23 -8.04 -14.02
C THR A 309 2.32 -7.00 -13.73
N GLY A 310 3.59 -7.39 -13.89
CA GLY A 310 4.74 -6.49 -13.67
C GLY A 310 5.24 -6.42 -12.22
N GLY A 311 4.78 -7.31 -11.33
CA GLY A 311 5.19 -7.36 -9.92
C GLY A 311 6.65 -7.77 -9.70
N TRP A 312 7.35 -7.01 -8.85
CA TRP A 312 8.72 -7.24 -8.40
C TRP A 312 8.78 -7.71 -6.94
N ASN A 313 7.71 -8.37 -6.46
CA ASN A 313 7.49 -8.68 -5.05
C ASN A 313 8.63 -9.49 -4.40
N GLU A 314 9.22 -10.47 -5.10
CA GLU A 314 10.29 -11.31 -4.55
C GLU A 314 11.59 -10.52 -4.34
N VAL A 315 11.99 -9.73 -5.34
CA VAL A 315 13.13 -8.82 -5.25
C VAL A 315 12.88 -7.78 -4.15
N GLY A 316 11.67 -7.22 -4.15
CA GLY A 316 11.25 -6.25 -3.15
C GLY A 316 11.31 -6.82 -1.73
N LEU A 317 10.83 -8.04 -1.52
CA LEU A 317 10.87 -8.72 -0.23
C LEU A 317 12.32 -8.99 0.21
N GLY A 318 13.17 -9.46 -0.72
CA GLY A 318 14.60 -9.68 -0.45
C GLY A 318 15.32 -8.40 -0.02
N LEU A 319 15.10 -7.30 -0.74
CA LEU A 319 15.62 -5.98 -0.38
C LEU A 319 15.04 -5.47 0.95
N ALA A 320 13.77 -5.78 1.26
CA ALA A 320 13.15 -5.43 2.54
C ALA A 320 13.81 -6.14 3.71
N VAL A 321 14.02 -7.45 3.60
CA VAL A 321 14.68 -8.25 4.63
C VAL A 321 16.09 -7.71 4.88
N LEU A 322 16.88 -7.51 3.82
CA LEU A 322 18.22 -6.95 3.93
C LEU A 322 18.19 -5.55 4.56
N SER A 323 17.27 -4.70 4.13
CA SER A 323 17.10 -3.34 4.64
C SER A 323 16.78 -3.35 6.13
N ILE A 324 15.86 -4.19 6.61
CA ILE A 324 15.52 -4.30 8.03
C ILE A 324 16.71 -4.80 8.85
N LEU A 325 17.41 -5.85 8.37
CA LEU A 325 18.57 -6.40 9.07
C LEU A 325 19.71 -5.37 9.20
N ILE A 326 19.85 -4.49 8.21
CA ILE A 326 20.86 -3.43 8.18
C ILE A 326 20.43 -2.23 9.04
N SER A 327 19.22 -1.72 8.83
CA SER A 327 18.68 -0.50 9.47
C SER A 327 18.54 -0.64 10.98
N THR A 328 18.22 -1.84 11.47
CA THR A 328 17.94 -2.08 12.89
C THR A 328 19.12 -2.65 13.68
N ARG A 329 20.22 -3.04 13.00
CA ARG A 329 21.43 -3.65 13.61
C ARG A 329 22.14 -2.74 14.62
N SER A 330 22.18 -1.43 14.38
CA SER A 330 22.89 -0.44 15.21
C SER A 330 22.00 0.34 16.18
N THR A 331 20.68 0.17 16.06
CA THR A 331 19.66 0.92 16.80
C THR A 331 18.79 0.04 17.67
N ALA A 332 19.27 -1.14 18.07
CA ALA A 332 18.67 -1.95 19.13
C ALA A 332 18.79 -1.22 20.48
N SER A 333 18.03 -0.13 20.63
CA SER A 333 17.29 0.20 21.85
C SER A 333 18.11 0.49 23.09
N ALA A 334 19.27 1.11 22.93
CA ALA A 334 20.05 1.67 24.04
C ALA A 334 19.40 2.94 24.63
N GLY A 335 18.54 3.63 23.87
CA GLY A 335 17.96 4.93 24.26
C GLY A 335 16.50 4.91 24.74
N ALA A 336 15.81 3.76 24.69
CA ALA A 336 14.37 3.68 24.96
C ALA A 336 14.00 3.98 26.43
N ASP A 337 14.90 3.69 27.36
CA ASP A 337 14.75 3.95 28.80
C ASP A 337 15.26 5.34 29.21
N LEU A 338 15.94 6.05 28.29
CA LEU A 338 16.45 7.40 28.54
C LEU A 338 15.34 8.45 28.37
N ALA A 339 15.35 9.45 29.24
CA ALA A 339 14.45 10.59 29.12
C ALA A 339 14.82 11.42 27.88
N PRO A 340 13.84 11.99 27.15
CA PRO A 340 14.12 12.92 26.07
C PRO A 340 14.86 14.16 26.61
N PRO A 341 15.85 14.71 25.88
CA PRO A 341 16.57 15.90 26.30
C PRO A 341 15.67 17.14 26.31
N GLY A 342 15.73 17.92 27.40
CA GLY A 342 14.93 19.13 27.61
C GLY A 342 13.91 18.98 28.75
N PRO A 343 13.16 20.05 29.08
CA PRO A 343 12.12 19.98 30.10
C PRO A 343 11.03 18.98 29.69
N ILE A 344 10.58 18.15 30.64
CA ILE A 344 9.43 17.27 30.46
C ILE A 344 8.25 18.14 30.04
N THR A 345 7.71 17.92 28.84
CA THR A 345 6.55 18.66 28.34
C THR A 345 5.34 18.35 29.23
N LYS A 346 5.03 19.25 30.17
CA LYS A 346 3.74 19.30 30.87
C LYS A 346 2.68 19.80 29.88
N GLY A 347 2.20 18.91 29.01
CA GLY A 347 1.22 19.23 27.97
C GLY A 347 0.36 18.03 27.61
N TRP A 348 -0.83 18.29 27.07
CA TRP A 348 -1.77 17.25 26.66
C TRP A 348 -1.28 16.58 25.37
N SER A 349 -1.38 15.24 25.30
CA SER A 349 -1.00 14.48 24.10
C SER A 349 -2.00 14.58 22.95
N ILE A 350 -3.22 15.08 23.23
CA ILE A 350 -4.35 15.10 22.29
C ILE A 350 -4.08 16.02 21.07
N PRO A 351 -3.62 17.28 21.24
CA PRO A 351 -3.30 18.11 20.07
C PRO A 351 -2.17 17.52 19.22
N GLY A 352 -1.19 16.88 19.85
CA GLY A 352 -0.13 16.14 19.15
C GLY A 352 -0.65 14.93 18.37
N SER A 353 -1.63 14.17 18.90
CA SER A 353 -2.27 13.06 18.15
C SER A 353 -3.04 13.55 16.94
N PHE A 354 -3.75 14.68 17.06
CA PHE A 354 -4.47 15.28 15.93
C PHE A 354 -3.49 15.76 14.85
N GLY A 355 -2.36 16.37 15.26
CA GLY A 355 -1.29 16.73 14.32
C GLY A 355 -0.73 15.55 13.54
N VAL A 356 -0.47 14.42 14.23
CA VAL A 356 -0.02 13.17 13.59
C VAL A 356 -1.08 12.64 12.62
N ALA A 357 -2.36 12.62 13.02
CA ALA A 357 -3.46 12.17 12.18
C ALA A 357 -3.57 13.01 10.90
N GLY A 358 -3.57 14.34 11.04
CA GLY A 358 -3.70 15.27 9.91
C GLY A 358 -2.53 15.17 8.92
N ILE A 359 -1.29 15.07 9.41
CA ILE A 359 -0.11 14.91 8.53
C ILE A 359 -0.12 13.55 7.82
N LEU A 360 -0.36 12.45 8.55
CA LEU A 360 -0.41 11.12 7.93
C LEU A 360 -1.55 11.03 6.91
N PHE A 361 -2.71 11.62 7.21
CA PHE A 361 -3.82 11.69 6.26
C PHE A 361 -3.43 12.51 5.05
N SER A 362 -2.88 13.72 5.20
CA SER A 362 -2.44 14.57 4.09
C SER A 362 -1.39 13.90 3.20
N MET A 363 -0.39 13.26 3.81
CA MET A 363 0.62 12.47 3.08
C MET A 363 -0.01 11.35 2.27
N HIS A 364 -0.98 10.64 2.86
CA HIS A 364 -1.63 9.53 2.18
C HIS A 364 -2.61 10.02 1.11
N SER A 365 -3.50 10.95 1.40
CA SER A 365 -4.56 11.38 0.47
C SER A 365 -4.05 12.19 -0.71
N LEU A 366 -2.97 12.95 -0.54
CA LEU A 366 -2.51 13.89 -1.57
C LEU A 366 -1.14 13.53 -2.17
N LEU A 367 -0.27 12.84 -1.42
CA LEU A 367 1.16 12.74 -1.76
C LEU A 367 1.68 11.30 -1.99
N SER A 368 0.84 10.28 -1.81
CA SER A 368 1.23 8.89 -2.08
C SER A 368 1.21 8.52 -3.57
N ASP A 369 0.86 9.47 -4.43
CA ASP A 369 1.07 9.44 -5.87
C ASP A 369 1.30 10.86 -6.37
N SER A 370 2.12 11.00 -7.42
CA SER A 370 2.47 12.32 -7.95
C SER A 370 1.36 12.99 -8.76
N SER A 371 0.37 12.22 -9.22
CA SER A 371 -0.71 12.65 -10.11
C SER A 371 -2.06 12.88 -9.40
N THR A 372 -2.19 12.53 -8.11
CA THR A 372 -3.45 12.73 -7.37
C THR A 372 -3.92 14.19 -7.37
N MET A 373 -3.07 15.15 -7.01
CA MET A 373 -3.48 16.57 -7.04
C MET A 373 -3.64 17.12 -8.46
N ILE A 374 -3.02 16.47 -9.46
CA ILE A 374 -3.17 16.82 -10.88
C ILE A 374 -4.58 16.44 -11.36
N SER A 375 -5.09 15.26 -10.97
CA SER A 375 -6.43 14.82 -11.35
C SER A 375 -7.53 15.70 -10.73
N TRP A 376 -7.30 16.30 -9.55
CA TRP A 376 -8.26 17.22 -8.92
C TRP A 376 -8.52 18.49 -9.74
N VAL A 377 -7.53 18.91 -10.52
CA VAL A 377 -7.54 20.18 -11.26
C VAL A 377 -7.67 19.97 -12.78
N TRP A 378 -7.85 18.71 -13.18
CA TRP A 378 -8.10 18.30 -14.56
C TRP A 378 -9.55 18.59 -14.97
N GLU A 379 -9.72 19.09 -16.20
CA GLU A 379 -11.01 19.53 -16.76
C GLU A 379 -11.08 19.24 -18.28
N GLY A 380 -10.35 18.21 -18.74
CA GLY A 380 -10.39 17.80 -20.16
C GLY A 380 -9.55 18.64 -21.13
N PHE A 381 -9.93 18.56 -22.41
CA PHE A 381 -9.27 19.19 -23.56
C PHE A 381 -9.99 20.48 -24.01
N PRO A 382 -9.29 21.48 -24.55
CA PRO A 382 -7.82 21.57 -24.64
C PRO A 382 -7.17 21.64 -23.25
N VAL A 383 -5.98 21.04 -23.13
CA VAL A 383 -5.28 20.95 -21.85
C VAL A 383 -4.90 22.34 -21.35
N ARG A 384 -5.49 22.74 -20.22
CA ARG A 384 -5.26 24.06 -19.58
C ARG A 384 -4.46 23.98 -18.28
N GLY A 385 -4.12 22.77 -17.82
CA GLY A 385 -3.49 22.51 -16.53
C GLY A 385 -2.30 21.56 -16.63
N PRO A 386 -1.79 21.09 -15.49
CA PRO A 386 -0.75 20.08 -15.46
C PRO A 386 -1.24 18.74 -16.04
N LEU A 387 -0.28 17.96 -16.53
CA LEU A 387 -0.42 16.56 -16.95
C LEU A 387 0.32 15.64 -15.98
N ALA A 388 -0.18 14.41 -15.79
CA ALA A 388 0.45 13.41 -14.92
C ALA A 388 1.96 13.25 -15.22
N VAL A 389 2.30 13.17 -16.51
CA VAL A 389 3.68 13.26 -17.01
C VAL A 389 3.79 14.49 -17.93
N PRO A 390 4.80 15.37 -17.76
CA PRO A 390 5.93 15.29 -16.83
C PRO A 390 5.67 15.88 -15.43
N HIS A 391 4.53 16.53 -15.21
CA HIS A 391 4.38 17.43 -14.04
C HIS A 391 4.29 16.68 -12.71
N GLY A 392 4.03 15.38 -12.69
CA GLY A 392 4.20 14.55 -11.50
C GLY A 392 5.59 14.70 -10.86
N ALA A 393 6.65 14.88 -11.65
CA ALA A 393 7.99 15.16 -11.12
C ALA A 393 8.06 16.49 -10.36
N VAL A 394 7.29 17.51 -10.74
CA VAL A 394 7.22 18.80 -10.04
C VAL A 394 6.57 18.62 -8.66
N THR A 395 5.54 17.78 -8.54
CA THR A 395 4.96 17.39 -7.24
C THR A 395 6.01 16.73 -6.35
N LEU A 396 6.81 15.81 -6.90
CA LEU A 396 7.85 15.09 -6.16
C LEU A 396 9.00 16.01 -5.71
N LEU A 397 9.42 16.96 -6.54
CA LEU A 397 10.37 18.01 -6.18
C LEU A 397 9.83 18.95 -5.10
N ALA A 398 8.53 19.28 -5.15
CA ALA A 398 7.88 20.08 -4.11
C ALA A 398 7.86 19.35 -2.75
N MET A 399 7.66 18.02 -2.75
CA MET A 399 7.76 17.20 -1.54
C MET A 399 9.17 17.25 -0.93
N GLY A 400 10.21 17.11 -1.76
CA GLY A 400 11.61 17.16 -1.29
C GLY A 400 12.06 18.54 -0.84
N LEU A 401 11.61 19.60 -1.53
CA LEU A 401 11.77 20.99 -1.08
C LEU A 401 11.13 21.21 0.30
N GLY A 402 9.88 20.74 0.48
CA GLY A 402 9.19 20.78 1.76
C GLY A 402 9.98 20.09 2.86
N LEU A 403 10.39 18.84 2.65
CA LEU A 403 11.21 18.11 3.63
C LEU A 403 12.50 18.85 3.97
N THR A 404 13.18 19.43 2.97
CA THR A 404 14.40 20.21 3.16
C THR A 404 14.15 21.45 4.02
N ILE A 405 13.05 22.19 3.77
CA ILE A 405 12.62 23.30 4.62
C ILE A 405 12.35 22.83 6.05
N GLY A 406 11.70 21.67 6.22
CA GLY A 406 11.45 21.05 7.52
C GLY A 406 12.72 20.79 8.34
N LEU A 407 13.79 20.33 7.67
CA LEU A 407 15.07 19.98 8.29
C LEU A 407 15.96 21.19 8.60
N TYR A 408 15.92 22.24 7.79
CA TYR A 408 16.77 23.44 7.95
C TYR A 408 16.08 24.60 8.65
N ALA A 409 14.76 24.73 8.52
CA ALA A 409 13.95 25.79 9.10
C ALA A 409 12.79 25.23 9.96
N PRO A 410 13.09 24.46 11.03
CA PRO A 410 12.05 23.85 11.87
C PRO A 410 11.17 24.87 12.59
N ASN A 411 11.66 26.08 12.86
CA ASN A 411 10.86 27.17 13.45
C ASN A 411 9.83 27.73 12.47
N LEU A 412 10.19 27.87 11.20
CA LEU A 412 9.26 28.27 10.15
C LEU A 412 8.20 27.20 9.95
N SER A 413 8.64 25.94 9.90
CA SER A 413 7.79 24.75 9.65
C SER A 413 6.68 24.56 10.69
N ARG A 414 6.91 24.98 11.94
CA ARG A 414 5.92 24.97 13.02
C ARG A 414 5.23 26.30 13.26
N SER A 415 5.43 27.32 12.42
CA SER A 415 4.85 28.64 12.61
C SER A 415 3.40 28.70 12.13
N TRP A 416 2.57 29.52 12.80
CA TRP A 416 1.21 29.82 12.35
C TRP A 416 1.16 30.49 10.97
N ALA A 417 2.18 31.29 10.63
CA ALA A 417 2.26 31.95 9.33
C ALA A 417 2.39 30.91 8.20
N PHE A 418 3.31 29.95 8.34
CA PHE A 418 3.50 28.92 7.32
C PHE A 418 2.35 27.91 7.27
N TYR A 419 1.74 27.59 8.41
CA TYR A 419 0.46 26.88 8.46
C TYR A 419 -0.65 27.62 7.69
N GLY A 420 -0.74 28.94 7.83
CA GLY A 420 -1.67 29.78 7.07
C GLY A 420 -1.44 29.69 5.56
N VAL A 421 -0.18 29.73 5.11
CA VAL A 421 0.19 29.52 3.70
C VAL A 421 -0.24 28.14 3.21
N GLY A 422 0.05 27.07 3.97
CA GLY A 422 -0.40 25.72 3.64
C GLY A 422 -1.93 25.62 3.56
N SER A 423 -2.66 26.29 4.47
CA SER A 423 -4.14 26.31 4.49
C SER A 423 -4.72 27.04 3.28
N ILE A 424 -4.09 28.13 2.84
CA ILE A 424 -4.44 28.81 1.59
C ILE A 424 -4.17 27.89 0.40
N GLY A 425 -3.02 27.19 0.37
CA GLY A 425 -2.72 26.21 -0.67
C GLY A 425 -3.77 25.09 -0.76
N ALA A 426 -4.18 24.54 0.39
CA ALA A 426 -5.26 23.56 0.47
C ALA A 426 -6.60 24.12 -0.06
N ALA A 427 -6.96 25.35 0.30
CA ALA A 427 -8.19 25.99 -0.18
C ALA A 427 -8.14 26.23 -1.70
N VAL A 428 -7.01 26.73 -2.23
CA VAL A 428 -6.81 26.96 -3.67
C VAL A 428 -6.91 25.65 -4.45
N LEU A 429 -6.25 24.58 -4.00
CA LEU A 429 -6.37 23.24 -4.61
C LEU A 429 -7.83 22.75 -4.65
N THR A 430 -8.59 23.01 -3.58
CA THR A 430 -9.96 22.50 -3.43
C THR A 430 -10.96 23.28 -4.28
N THR A 431 -10.73 24.57 -4.50
CA THR A 431 -11.73 25.51 -5.05
C THR A 431 -11.42 26.00 -6.46
N THR A 432 -10.22 25.71 -6.99
CA THR A 432 -9.78 26.18 -8.31
C THR A 432 -9.25 25.03 -9.15
N SER A 433 -9.36 25.15 -10.48
CA SER A 433 -8.91 24.15 -11.45
C SER A 433 -7.62 24.60 -12.16
N HIS A 434 -7.12 23.75 -13.06
CA HIS A 434 -5.96 24.02 -13.91
C HIS A 434 -4.68 24.36 -13.13
N TRP A 435 -3.79 25.18 -13.71
CA TRP A 435 -2.54 25.61 -13.09
C TRP A 435 -2.71 26.31 -11.74
N SER A 436 -3.74 27.14 -11.59
CA SER A 436 -4.02 27.85 -10.34
C SER A 436 -4.26 26.87 -9.18
N GLY A 437 -5.11 25.87 -9.40
CA GLY A 437 -5.35 24.80 -8.43
C GLY A 437 -4.09 24.00 -8.14
N TYR A 438 -3.31 23.69 -9.19
CA TYR A 438 -2.06 22.94 -9.04
C TYR A 438 -1.01 23.68 -8.22
N PHE A 439 -0.87 25.00 -8.38
CA PHE A 439 0.01 25.80 -7.52
C PHE A 439 -0.42 25.72 -6.05
N GLY A 440 -1.73 25.72 -5.78
CA GLY A 440 -2.26 25.41 -4.44
C GLY A 440 -1.81 24.03 -3.94
N GLY A 441 -1.89 23.02 -4.80
CA GLY A 441 -1.39 21.66 -4.56
C GLY A 441 0.10 21.60 -4.22
N LEU A 442 0.95 22.30 -4.97
CA LEU A 442 2.39 22.38 -4.68
C LEU A 442 2.67 23.06 -3.33
N VAL A 443 1.93 24.12 -3.00
CA VAL A 443 2.06 24.82 -1.71
C VAL A 443 1.70 23.89 -0.54
N ILE A 444 0.59 23.15 -0.62
CA ILE A 444 0.23 22.21 0.46
C ILE A 444 1.21 21.03 0.53
N ALA A 445 1.73 20.52 -0.60
CA ALA A 445 2.77 19.48 -0.60
C ALA A 445 4.04 19.93 0.13
N ILE A 446 4.53 21.13 -0.19
CA ILE A 446 5.69 21.74 0.50
C ILE A 446 5.40 21.86 1.99
N TYR A 447 4.24 22.39 2.36
CA TYR A 447 3.88 22.59 3.76
C TYR A 447 3.78 21.27 4.54
N THR A 448 3.07 20.27 4.01
CA THR A 448 2.89 18.96 4.66
C THR A 448 4.24 18.28 4.91
N MET A 449 5.13 18.26 3.91
CA MET A 449 6.45 17.65 4.05
C MET A 449 7.38 18.45 4.96
N ALA A 450 7.25 19.78 5.01
CA ALA A 450 8.02 20.63 5.91
C ALA A 450 7.56 20.53 7.37
N ALA A 451 6.25 20.44 7.62
CA ALA A 451 5.68 20.33 8.96
C ALA A 451 5.95 18.97 9.60
N ALA A 452 6.04 17.89 8.80
CA ALA A 452 6.17 16.53 9.30
C ALA A 452 7.34 16.31 10.27
N PRO A 453 8.60 16.75 10.00
CA PRO A 453 9.67 16.58 10.96
C PRO A 453 9.44 17.25 12.30
N ALA A 454 8.89 18.46 12.29
CA ALA A 454 8.59 19.21 13.52
C ALA A 454 7.48 18.54 14.33
N LEU A 455 6.41 18.10 13.65
CA LEU A 455 5.25 17.49 14.31
C LEU A 455 5.55 16.09 14.85
N PHE A 456 6.26 15.24 14.09
CA PHE A 456 6.69 13.92 14.61
C PHE A 456 7.70 14.06 15.77
N THR A 457 8.64 15.00 15.68
CA THR A 457 9.60 15.25 16.76
C THR A 457 8.91 15.73 18.05
N HIS A 458 7.83 16.50 17.91
CA HIS A 458 7.01 16.90 19.04
C HIS A 458 6.18 15.73 19.60
N ALA A 459 5.53 14.96 18.71
CA ALA A 459 4.68 13.83 19.06
C ALA A 459 5.37 12.79 19.95
N VAL A 460 6.63 12.44 19.67
CA VAL A 460 7.38 11.43 20.44
C VAL A 460 7.72 11.82 21.88
N ARG A 461 7.54 13.10 22.25
CA ARG A 461 7.74 13.57 23.63
C ARG A 461 6.63 13.12 24.57
N HIS A 462 5.50 12.68 24.02
CA HIS A 462 4.35 12.20 24.75
C HIS A 462 4.28 10.66 24.73
N SER A 463 3.25 10.08 25.39
CA SER A 463 3.05 8.63 25.39
C SER A 463 2.75 8.13 23.97
N PRO A 464 3.44 7.09 23.46
CA PRO A 464 3.30 6.66 22.08
C PRO A 464 1.90 6.09 21.82
N ALA A 465 1.28 5.44 22.80
CA ALA A 465 -0.11 4.97 22.68
C ALA A 465 -1.13 6.12 22.62
N LYS A 466 -0.93 7.18 23.41
CA LYS A 466 -1.85 8.31 23.43
C LYS A 466 -1.66 9.23 22.22
N THR A 467 -0.46 9.26 21.63
CA THR A 467 -0.16 10.14 20.50
C THR A 467 -0.32 9.42 19.17
N PHE A 468 0.39 8.31 18.95
CA PHE A 468 0.28 7.54 17.71
C PHE A 468 -0.97 6.66 17.69
N GLY A 469 -1.35 6.02 18.80
CA GLY A 469 -2.57 5.19 18.85
C GLY A 469 -3.83 6.01 18.58
N LEU A 470 -4.04 7.10 19.31
CA LEU A 470 -5.13 8.04 19.05
C LEU A 470 -4.98 8.74 17.68
N GLY A 471 -3.75 9.04 17.26
CA GLY A 471 -3.49 9.63 15.95
C GLY A 471 -3.95 8.71 14.81
N PHE A 472 -3.62 7.42 14.86
CA PHE A 472 -4.10 6.45 13.87
C PHE A 472 -5.61 6.22 13.94
N LEU A 473 -6.21 6.27 15.12
CA LEU A 473 -7.67 6.21 15.26
C LEU A 473 -8.35 7.39 14.55
N VAL A 474 -7.89 8.62 14.79
CA VAL A 474 -8.42 9.82 14.13
C VAL A 474 -8.13 9.81 12.64
N TYR A 475 -6.95 9.34 12.23
CA TYR A 475 -6.61 9.11 10.84
C TYR A 475 -7.59 8.12 10.17
N ASN A 476 -7.97 7.02 10.83
CA ASN A 476 -8.98 6.11 10.27
C ASN A 476 -10.34 6.78 10.11
N PHE A 477 -10.75 7.64 11.04
CA PHE A 477 -11.95 8.46 10.86
C PHE A 477 -11.83 9.38 9.66
N MET A 478 -10.66 9.98 9.42
CA MET A 478 -10.43 10.80 8.22
C MET A 478 -10.46 9.97 6.94
N VAL A 479 -9.92 8.75 6.95
CA VAL A 479 -10.03 7.81 5.81
C VAL A 479 -11.49 7.46 5.52
N LEU A 480 -12.27 7.12 6.55
CA LEU A 480 -13.71 6.86 6.39
C LEU A 480 -14.46 8.10 5.91
N PHE A 481 -14.16 9.27 6.47
CA PHE A 481 -14.77 10.53 6.04
C PHE A 481 -14.48 10.83 4.56
N HIS A 482 -13.25 10.57 4.10
CA HIS A 482 -12.87 10.69 2.69
C HIS A 482 -13.61 9.70 1.77
N VAL A 483 -14.06 8.55 2.28
CA VAL A 483 -14.90 7.61 1.54
C VAL A 483 -16.36 8.06 1.53
N TRP A 484 -16.87 8.55 2.66
CA TRP A 484 -18.27 8.93 2.81
C TRP A 484 -18.70 10.06 1.86
N VAL A 485 -17.78 10.96 1.49
CA VAL A 485 -18.11 12.07 0.56
C VAL A 485 -18.40 11.61 -0.87
N VAL A 486 -18.03 10.37 -1.25
CA VAL A 486 -18.32 9.77 -2.57
C VAL A 486 -19.26 8.57 -2.45
N ALA A 487 -19.04 7.69 -1.48
CA ALA A 487 -19.87 6.51 -1.25
C ALA A 487 -21.12 6.82 -0.42
N TYR A 488 -21.59 8.07 -0.43
CA TYR A 488 -22.65 8.56 0.47
C TYR A 488 -23.98 7.80 0.28
N ALA A 489 -24.23 7.23 -0.90
CA ALA A 489 -25.41 6.40 -1.17
C ALA A 489 -25.36 5.03 -0.47
N PHE A 490 -24.15 4.53 -0.13
CA PHE A 490 -23.92 3.16 0.35
C PHE A 490 -23.68 3.05 1.85
N VAL A 491 -23.34 4.16 2.50
CA VAL A 491 -22.85 4.16 3.89
C VAL A 491 -23.85 4.85 4.83
N PRO A 492 -24.15 4.26 6.01
CA PRO A 492 -24.99 4.92 7.01
C PRO A 492 -24.45 6.30 7.41
N GLY A 493 -25.28 7.33 7.31
CA GLY A 493 -24.89 8.72 7.58
C GLY A 493 -24.13 9.43 6.45
N GLY A 494 -23.81 8.72 5.36
CA GLY A 494 -23.19 9.27 4.15
C GLY A 494 -23.88 10.51 3.58
N PRO A 495 -25.24 10.54 3.46
CA PRO A 495 -25.94 11.70 2.91
C PRO A 495 -25.68 13.02 3.66
N LEU A 496 -25.29 12.98 4.94
CA LEU A 496 -24.97 14.18 5.72
C LEU A 496 -23.69 14.89 5.25
N VAL A 497 -22.80 14.15 4.58
CA VAL A 497 -21.49 14.64 4.11
C VAL A 497 -21.35 14.50 2.60
N ARG A 498 -22.46 14.29 1.89
CA ARG A 498 -22.51 14.20 0.42
C ARG A 498 -21.75 15.36 -0.21
N GLU A 499 -20.75 15.01 -1.04
CA GLU A 499 -19.98 15.95 -1.85
C GLU A 499 -19.17 16.99 -1.05
N ARG A 500 -18.85 16.70 0.23
CA ARG A 500 -18.14 17.62 1.13
C ARG A 500 -16.62 17.40 1.21
N THR A 501 -15.95 17.32 0.07
CA THR A 501 -14.47 17.30 0.03
C THR A 501 -13.85 18.53 0.71
N ASP A 502 -14.51 19.69 0.66
CA ASP A 502 -14.14 20.91 1.38
C ASP A 502 -14.08 20.71 2.91
N TRP A 503 -15.02 19.94 3.47
CA TRP A 503 -15.00 19.61 4.89
C TRP A 503 -13.88 18.64 5.25
N VAL A 504 -13.58 17.66 4.38
CA VAL A 504 -12.45 16.74 4.55
C VAL A 504 -11.12 17.52 4.58
N MET A 505 -10.94 18.45 3.63
CA MET A 505 -9.74 19.31 3.56
C MET A 505 -9.64 20.25 4.76
N SER A 506 -10.77 20.85 5.18
CA SER A 506 -10.82 21.71 6.37
C SER A 506 -10.50 20.94 7.65
N ALA A 507 -11.08 19.75 7.83
CA ALA A 507 -10.80 18.89 8.97
C ALA A 507 -9.34 18.46 9.01
N MET A 508 -8.76 18.07 7.86
CA MET A 508 -7.34 17.76 7.73
C MET A 508 -6.46 18.94 8.21
N MET A 509 -6.73 20.16 7.72
CA MET A 509 -5.95 21.33 8.12
C MET A 509 -6.14 21.68 9.59
N ILE A 510 -7.36 21.61 10.13
CA ILE A 510 -7.64 21.81 11.56
C ILE A 510 -6.86 20.82 12.42
N LEU A 511 -6.81 19.54 12.03
CA LEU A 511 -6.03 18.50 12.71
C LEU A 511 -4.53 18.83 12.70
N ILE A 512 -3.98 19.26 11.56
CA ILE A 512 -2.59 19.74 11.47
C ILE A 512 -2.37 20.97 12.37
N GLY A 513 -3.32 21.90 12.39
CA GLY A 513 -3.31 23.11 13.22
C GLY A 513 -3.23 22.81 14.71
N PHE A 514 -3.92 21.78 15.20
CA PHE A 514 -3.76 21.28 16.58
C PHE A 514 -2.33 20.80 16.86
N GLY A 515 -1.69 20.14 15.89
CA GLY A 515 -0.28 19.77 15.95
C GLY A 515 0.64 20.98 16.04
N VAL A 516 0.42 21.98 15.18
CA VAL A 516 1.16 23.24 15.13
C VAL A 516 1.03 24.00 16.45
N PHE A 517 -0.18 24.08 17.01
CA PHE A 517 -0.43 24.65 18.34
C PHE A 517 0.43 23.95 19.40
N SER A 518 0.37 22.62 19.47
CA SER A 518 1.14 21.83 20.43
C SER A 518 2.66 22.04 20.32
N ALA A 519 3.16 22.04 19.09
CA ALA A 519 4.58 22.20 18.76
C ALA A 519 5.10 23.63 18.99
N SER A 520 4.22 24.64 18.85
CA SER A 520 4.53 26.06 19.06
C SER A 520 4.49 26.45 20.53
N SER A 521 3.56 25.90 21.32
CA SER A 521 3.42 26.17 22.75
C SER A 521 4.53 25.54 23.60
N SER A 522 5.31 24.62 23.04
CA SER A 522 6.41 23.97 23.73
C SER A 522 7.68 24.84 23.67
N SER A 523 8.16 25.29 24.84
CA SER A 523 9.38 26.09 24.94
C SER A 523 10.57 25.37 24.30
N THR A 524 11.27 26.08 23.40
CA THR A 524 12.52 25.62 22.79
C THR A 524 13.48 25.22 23.92
N PRO A 525 14.07 24.02 23.93
CA PRO A 525 15.11 23.71 24.90
C PRO A 525 16.19 24.78 24.77
N LYS A 526 16.42 25.56 25.82
CA LYS A 526 17.63 26.40 25.90
C LYS A 526 18.80 25.48 25.58
N SER A 527 19.63 25.87 24.61
CA SER A 527 20.82 25.14 24.17
C SER A 527 21.48 24.45 25.36
N TYR A 528 21.40 23.13 25.40
CA TYR A 528 22.02 22.35 26.47
C TYR A 528 23.53 22.56 26.36
N LYS A 529 24.11 23.32 27.28
CA LYS A 529 25.56 23.57 27.43
C LYS A 529 26.34 22.31 27.86
N GLY A 530 25.85 21.11 27.56
CA GLY A 530 26.66 19.90 27.66
C GLY A 530 27.52 19.81 26.41
N LYS A 531 28.83 19.61 26.57
CA LYS A 531 29.73 19.24 25.46
C LYS A 531 29.21 17.93 24.86
N ALA A 532 28.33 18.02 23.86
CA ALA A 532 28.11 16.92 22.95
C ALA A 532 29.44 16.77 22.20
N THR A 533 30.20 15.74 22.52
CA THR A 533 31.21 15.20 21.61
C THR A 533 30.47 14.63 20.40
N ALA A 534 29.92 15.54 19.59
CA ALA A 534 29.39 15.24 18.29
C ALA A 534 30.59 14.82 17.45
N SER A 535 30.82 13.52 17.36
CA SER A 535 31.72 12.96 16.35
C SER A 535 31.34 13.54 14.99
N ALA A 536 32.34 13.89 14.18
CA ALA A 536 32.15 14.34 12.81
C ALA A 536 31.29 13.35 11.98
N ALA A 537 31.18 12.08 12.40
CA ALA A 537 30.30 11.08 11.80
C ALA A 537 28.80 11.37 12.01
N THR A 538 28.39 11.95 13.15
CA THR A 538 26.98 12.21 13.49
C THR A 538 26.45 13.50 12.84
N SER A 539 27.33 14.42 12.42
CA SER A 539 26.95 15.64 11.68
C SER A 539 26.68 15.38 10.19
N ARG A 540 27.08 14.21 9.65
CA ARG A 540 26.98 13.81 8.23
C ARG A 540 25.74 12.99 7.91
N GLN A 541 24.97 12.60 8.92
CA GLN A 541 23.80 11.74 8.72
C GLN A 541 22.75 12.44 7.84
N ARG A 542 22.52 13.74 8.07
CA ARG A 542 21.64 14.57 7.24
C ARG A 542 22.09 14.62 5.78
N SER A 543 23.39 14.76 5.51
CA SER A 543 23.89 14.79 4.13
C SER A 543 23.64 13.48 3.38
N TYR A 544 23.63 12.32 4.05
CA TYR A 544 23.28 11.05 3.39
C TYR A 544 21.82 11.03 2.94
N TYR A 545 20.87 11.41 3.80
CA TYR A 545 19.45 11.48 3.42
C TYR A 545 19.19 12.52 2.34
N LEU A 546 19.86 13.68 2.38
CA LEU A 546 19.74 14.68 1.29
C LEU A 546 20.35 14.18 -0.02
N THR A 547 21.43 13.39 0.03
CA THR A 547 22.00 12.76 -1.16
C THR A 547 21.03 11.72 -1.75
N ILE A 548 20.41 10.91 -0.90
CA ILE A 548 19.38 9.94 -1.34
C ILE A 548 18.18 10.67 -1.92
N LEU A 549 17.71 11.74 -1.26
CA LEU A 549 16.61 12.57 -1.75
C LEU A 549 16.92 13.11 -3.15
N GLY A 550 18.10 13.73 -3.33
CA GLY A 550 18.52 14.22 -4.64
C GLY A 550 18.61 13.12 -5.70
N ALA A 551 19.07 11.91 -5.34
CA ALA A 551 19.08 10.78 -6.26
C ALA A 551 17.67 10.31 -6.65
N VAL A 552 16.73 10.28 -5.69
CA VAL A 552 15.32 9.94 -5.92
C VAL A 552 14.63 11.00 -6.78
N GLU A 553 14.91 12.29 -6.56
CA GLU A 553 14.40 13.39 -7.38
C GLU A 553 14.97 13.39 -8.80
N LEU A 554 16.26 13.07 -8.97
CA LEU A 554 16.85 12.86 -10.30
C LEU A 554 16.21 11.69 -11.02
N LEU A 555 15.88 10.61 -10.31
CA LEU A 555 15.12 9.50 -10.89
C LEU A 555 13.72 9.96 -11.33
N ALA A 556 13.03 10.79 -10.54
CA ALA A 556 11.74 11.36 -10.94
C ALA A 556 11.84 12.21 -12.21
N ILE A 557 12.87 13.07 -12.32
CA ILE A 557 13.12 13.87 -13.52
C ILE A 557 13.42 12.98 -14.73
N ALA A 558 14.28 11.96 -14.56
CA ALA A 558 14.60 11.01 -15.62
C ALA A 558 13.35 10.24 -16.09
N THR A 559 12.52 9.77 -15.16
CA THR A 559 11.25 9.11 -15.46
C THR A 559 10.31 10.04 -16.23
N ALA A 560 10.19 11.31 -15.82
CA ALA A 560 9.35 12.28 -16.53
C ALA A 560 9.81 12.53 -17.96
N TYR A 561 11.12 12.53 -18.19
CA TYR A 561 11.70 12.64 -19.53
C TYR A 561 11.43 11.38 -20.37
N LEU A 562 11.61 10.18 -19.80
CA LEU A 562 11.42 8.91 -20.51
C LEU A 562 9.96 8.59 -20.82
N ARG A 563 9.02 9.05 -19.99
CA ARG A 563 7.57 8.83 -20.16
C ARG A 563 6.86 9.99 -20.87
N PHE A 564 7.60 10.98 -21.38
CA PHE A 564 6.98 12.13 -22.02
C PHE A 564 6.11 11.68 -23.22
N PRO A 565 4.82 12.05 -23.29
CA PRO A 565 3.94 11.54 -24.35
C PRO A 565 4.37 12.00 -25.75
N SER A 566 4.39 11.09 -26.72
CA SER A 566 4.79 11.38 -28.10
C SER A 566 3.67 12.00 -28.95
N TYR A 567 2.41 11.72 -28.61
CA TYR A 567 1.21 12.22 -29.30
C TYR A 567 1.14 11.95 -30.81
N ASP A 568 1.90 10.96 -31.30
CA ASP A 568 2.00 10.55 -32.71
C ASP A 568 1.29 9.22 -32.99
N TYR A 569 0.10 9.06 -32.40
CA TYR A 569 -0.65 7.81 -32.41
C TYR A 569 -1.37 7.55 -33.73
N THR A 570 -1.42 6.29 -34.14
CA THR A 570 -2.08 5.83 -35.37
C THR A 570 -3.21 4.84 -35.08
N PRO A 571 -4.38 4.95 -35.74
CA PRO A 571 -5.46 3.96 -35.66
C PRO A 571 -5.05 2.62 -36.29
N TYR A 572 -5.78 1.54 -36.00
CA TYR A 572 -5.47 0.20 -36.51
C TYR A 572 -5.71 0.04 -38.01
N HIS A 573 -6.79 0.65 -38.53
CA HIS A 573 -7.19 0.53 -39.94
C HIS A 573 -7.43 1.91 -40.59
N PRO A 574 -6.37 2.70 -40.82
CA PRO A 574 -6.49 3.99 -41.52
C PRO A 574 -6.95 3.85 -42.98
N GLU A 575 -6.65 2.72 -43.63
CA GLU A 575 -6.96 2.44 -45.03
C GLU A 575 -8.47 2.34 -45.31
N THR A 576 -9.23 1.79 -44.36
CA THR A 576 -10.70 1.66 -44.45
C THR A 576 -11.43 2.85 -43.84
N LYS A 577 -10.71 3.83 -43.29
CA LYS A 577 -11.26 4.96 -42.52
C LYS A 577 -12.23 4.50 -41.43
N SER A 578 -11.91 3.38 -40.77
CA SER A 578 -12.77 2.84 -39.71
C SER A 578 -12.36 3.31 -38.31
N ILE A 579 -13.32 3.28 -37.39
CA ILE A 579 -13.14 3.49 -35.95
C ILE A 579 -13.68 2.26 -35.24
N THR A 580 -12.82 1.51 -34.56
CA THR A 580 -13.25 0.45 -33.64
C THR A 580 -13.48 1.06 -32.26
N ALA A 581 -14.72 1.07 -31.76
CA ALA A 581 -15.11 1.66 -30.49
C ALA A 581 -15.52 0.60 -29.46
N GLY A 582 -15.13 0.78 -28.20
CA GLY A 582 -15.47 -0.11 -27.09
C GLY A 582 -15.91 0.64 -25.84
N ILE A 583 -16.57 -0.07 -24.94
CA ILE A 583 -16.89 0.38 -23.58
C ILE A 583 -16.54 -0.75 -22.62
N TRP A 584 -16.03 -0.42 -21.44
CA TRP A 584 -15.75 -1.41 -20.41
C TRP A 584 -15.90 -0.81 -19.01
N THR A 585 -16.76 -1.40 -18.18
CA THR A 585 -16.71 -1.20 -16.73
C THR A 585 -15.58 -2.02 -16.11
N ILE A 586 -14.52 -1.34 -15.65
CA ILE A 586 -13.24 -1.99 -15.32
C ILE A 586 -13.10 -2.39 -13.86
N HIS A 587 -14.13 -2.16 -13.05
CA HIS A 587 -14.18 -2.46 -11.62
C HIS A 587 -12.90 -2.07 -10.88
N PHE A 588 -12.53 -0.80 -11.04
CA PHE A 588 -11.33 -0.24 -10.43
C PHE A 588 -10.04 -0.96 -10.82
N SER A 589 -9.99 -1.57 -12.01
CA SER A 589 -8.83 -2.32 -12.54
C SER A 589 -8.35 -3.45 -11.63
N LEU A 590 -9.30 -4.15 -11.02
CA LEU A 590 -9.07 -5.37 -10.25
C LEU A 590 -9.82 -6.53 -10.89
N ASP A 591 -9.18 -7.70 -10.95
CA ASP A 591 -9.84 -8.93 -11.39
C ASP A 591 -10.58 -9.63 -10.24
N ASN A 592 -11.24 -10.75 -10.55
CA ASN A 592 -12.03 -11.53 -9.57
C ASN A 592 -11.19 -12.05 -8.38
N ASP A 593 -9.87 -12.18 -8.55
CA ASP A 593 -8.93 -12.60 -7.51
C ASP A 593 -8.23 -11.40 -6.84
N MET A 594 -8.74 -10.19 -7.09
CA MET A 594 -8.25 -8.92 -6.57
C MET A 594 -6.78 -8.64 -6.94
N TRP A 595 -6.37 -9.12 -8.10
CA TRP A 595 -5.13 -8.72 -8.74
C TRP A 595 -5.36 -7.51 -9.63
N THR A 596 -4.31 -6.75 -9.84
CA THR A 596 -4.33 -5.68 -10.81
C THR A 596 -4.54 -6.23 -12.24
N SER A 597 -5.44 -5.64 -13.02
CA SER A 597 -5.90 -6.22 -14.30
C SER A 597 -5.39 -5.50 -15.55
N GLU A 598 -4.59 -4.44 -15.43
CA GLU A 598 -4.25 -3.51 -16.52
C GLU A 598 -3.55 -4.18 -17.70
N TYR A 599 -2.64 -5.13 -17.44
CA TYR A 599 -1.94 -5.87 -18.50
C TYR A 599 -2.89 -6.75 -19.32
N ARG A 600 -3.87 -7.38 -18.66
CA ARG A 600 -4.91 -8.18 -19.33
C ARG A 600 -5.85 -7.28 -20.12
N MET A 601 -6.20 -6.13 -19.55
CA MET A 601 -7.02 -5.13 -20.24
C MET A 601 -6.30 -4.64 -21.50
N ARG A 602 -5.03 -4.25 -21.39
CA ARG A 602 -4.18 -3.88 -22.53
C ARG A 602 -4.19 -4.95 -23.61
N ASP A 603 -3.92 -6.21 -23.24
CA ASP A 603 -3.86 -7.31 -24.21
C ASP A 603 -5.19 -7.47 -24.94
N LEU A 604 -6.32 -7.40 -24.24
CA LEU A 604 -7.64 -7.49 -24.84
C LEU A 604 -7.95 -6.30 -25.76
N ILE A 605 -7.68 -5.07 -25.31
CA ILE A 605 -7.92 -3.85 -26.10
C ILE A 605 -7.09 -3.86 -27.38
N LYS A 606 -5.84 -4.31 -27.28
CA LYS A 606 -4.92 -4.43 -28.41
C LYS A 606 -5.34 -5.52 -29.38
N GLU A 607 -5.68 -6.70 -28.88
CA GLU A 607 -6.09 -7.82 -29.73
C GLU A 607 -7.45 -7.62 -30.40
N LEU A 608 -8.34 -6.82 -29.80
CA LEU A 608 -9.61 -6.39 -30.40
C LEU A 608 -9.45 -5.22 -31.37
N GLU A 609 -8.23 -4.68 -31.53
CA GLU A 609 -7.93 -3.58 -32.43
C GLU A 609 -8.80 -2.33 -32.16
N ILE A 610 -9.01 -2.00 -30.87
CA ILE A 610 -9.87 -0.89 -30.46
C ILE A 610 -9.16 0.46 -30.63
N ASP A 611 -9.78 1.38 -31.36
CA ASP A 611 -9.29 2.74 -31.60
C ASP A 611 -9.80 3.75 -30.55
N VAL A 612 -11.04 3.59 -30.05
CA VAL A 612 -11.66 4.48 -29.07
C VAL A 612 -12.32 3.66 -27.98
N ILE A 613 -12.03 3.93 -26.70
CA ILE A 613 -12.63 3.18 -25.60
C ILE A 613 -13.05 4.09 -24.45
N GLY A 614 -14.26 3.88 -23.96
CA GLY A 614 -14.73 4.41 -22.68
C GLY A 614 -14.43 3.43 -21.56
N LEU A 615 -13.86 3.90 -20.45
CA LEU A 615 -13.61 3.09 -19.25
C LEU A 615 -14.40 3.65 -18.06
N LEU A 616 -15.24 2.81 -17.44
CA LEU A 616 -16.09 3.20 -16.32
C LEU A 616 -15.62 2.54 -15.02
N GLU A 617 -15.98 3.11 -13.86
CA GLU A 617 -15.39 2.74 -12.56
C GLU A 617 -13.86 2.90 -12.57
N SER A 618 -13.41 4.01 -13.16
CA SER A 618 -12.00 4.33 -13.43
C SER A 618 -11.36 5.29 -12.42
N ASP A 619 -12.09 5.83 -11.44
CA ASP A 619 -11.52 6.68 -10.39
C ASP A 619 -10.75 5.85 -9.36
N LEU A 620 -9.43 5.90 -9.49
CA LEU A 620 -8.49 5.19 -8.64
C LEU A 620 -7.63 6.13 -7.78
N GLN A 621 -7.87 7.44 -7.86
CA GLN A 621 -7.06 8.50 -7.22
C GLN A 621 -7.56 8.83 -5.81
N ARG A 622 -8.14 7.84 -5.13
CA ARG A 622 -8.57 7.90 -3.73
C ARG A 622 -7.72 6.95 -2.88
N ILE A 623 -7.56 7.29 -1.60
CA ILE A 623 -6.82 6.48 -0.61
C ILE A 623 -7.23 4.99 -0.67
N ILE A 624 -8.53 4.72 -0.78
CA ILE A 624 -9.03 3.34 -0.76
C ILE A 624 -8.65 2.53 -1.99
N MET A 625 -8.38 3.19 -3.11
CA MET A 625 -7.95 2.57 -4.37
C MET A 625 -6.42 2.65 -4.56
N GLY A 626 -5.68 3.09 -3.53
CA GLY A 626 -4.22 3.16 -3.55
C GLY A 626 -3.65 4.42 -4.22
N ASN A 627 -4.48 5.40 -4.57
CA ASN A 627 -4.09 6.59 -5.35
C ASN A 627 -3.35 6.23 -6.64
N ARG A 628 -4.00 5.46 -7.51
CA ARG A 628 -3.42 4.99 -8.77
C ARG A 628 -4.26 5.49 -9.94
N ASP A 629 -3.82 5.17 -11.15
CA ASP A 629 -4.44 5.58 -12.40
C ASP A 629 -4.00 4.65 -13.54
N THR A 630 -4.85 3.66 -13.80
CA THR A 630 -4.69 2.68 -14.89
C THR A 630 -4.63 3.33 -16.27
N THR A 631 -5.29 4.48 -16.45
CA THR A 631 -5.39 5.10 -17.77
C THR A 631 -4.03 5.59 -18.27
N GLN A 632 -3.11 5.94 -17.38
CA GLN A 632 -1.72 6.28 -17.75
C GLN A 632 -1.00 5.10 -18.41
N PHE A 633 -1.11 3.91 -17.83
CA PHE A 633 -0.51 2.70 -18.41
C PHE A 633 -1.12 2.37 -19.76
N LEU A 634 -2.45 2.33 -19.85
CA LEU A 634 -3.14 2.00 -21.08
C LEU A 634 -2.86 3.01 -22.19
N ALA A 635 -2.88 4.30 -21.89
CA ALA A 635 -2.62 5.35 -22.86
C ALA A 635 -1.19 5.30 -23.42
N GLU A 636 -0.20 5.12 -22.54
CA GLU A 636 1.21 5.05 -22.95
C GLU A 636 1.54 3.75 -23.71
N ASP A 637 1.07 2.59 -23.23
CA ASP A 637 1.41 1.30 -23.85
C ASP A 637 0.66 1.08 -25.18
N LEU A 638 -0.62 1.48 -25.26
CA LEU A 638 -1.42 1.33 -26.46
C LEU A 638 -1.22 2.47 -27.47
N GLY A 639 -0.54 3.56 -27.08
CA GLY A 639 -0.40 4.77 -27.88
C GLY A 639 -1.76 5.41 -28.14
N MET A 640 -2.34 6.03 -27.12
CA MET A 640 -3.64 6.67 -27.16
C MET A 640 -3.64 8.02 -26.43
N TRP A 641 -4.41 8.98 -26.95
CA TRP A 641 -4.85 10.16 -26.22
C TRP A 641 -5.74 9.72 -25.06
N VAL A 642 -5.69 10.45 -23.95
CA VAL A 642 -6.47 10.14 -22.76
C VAL A 642 -7.12 11.38 -22.20
N ASP A 643 -8.42 11.31 -21.98
CA ASP A 643 -9.14 12.15 -21.03
C ASP A 643 -9.45 11.32 -19.79
N TYR A 644 -8.85 11.71 -18.66
CA TYR A 644 -8.99 11.04 -17.37
C TYR A 644 -10.41 11.14 -16.78
N GLY A 645 -11.24 12.05 -17.31
CA GLY A 645 -12.56 12.34 -16.78
C GLY A 645 -12.57 13.19 -15.52
N PRO A 646 -13.74 13.30 -14.85
CA PRO A 646 -13.87 14.07 -13.62
C PRO A 646 -12.90 13.58 -12.54
N GLY A 647 -12.17 14.50 -11.93
CA GLY A 647 -11.27 14.18 -10.81
C GLY A 647 -11.99 13.64 -9.57
N PRO A 648 -11.27 13.04 -8.60
CA PRO A 648 -11.88 12.46 -7.40
C PRO A 648 -12.59 13.49 -6.50
N ASN A 649 -12.26 14.78 -6.61
CA ASN A 649 -13.00 15.88 -5.96
C ASN A 649 -14.39 16.14 -6.57
N LYS A 650 -14.77 15.47 -7.67
CA LYS A 650 -16.09 15.55 -8.31
C LYS A 650 -17.06 14.44 -7.84
N HIS A 651 -16.62 13.59 -6.92
CA HIS A 651 -17.45 12.62 -6.19
C HIS A 651 -18.19 11.59 -7.07
N THR A 652 -17.55 11.11 -8.13
CA THR A 652 -18.04 10.01 -8.98
C THR A 652 -17.13 8.79 -8.84
N TRP A 653 -17.54 7.64 -9.39
CA TRP A 653 -16.67 6.45 -9.52
C TRP A 653 -15.75 6.48 -10.76
N GLY A 654 -15.77 7.57 -11.52
CA GLY A 654 -14.90 7.78 -12.68
C GLY A 654 -15.48 7.28 -14.00
N SER A 655 -15.10 8.00 -15.05
CA SER A 655 -15.37 7.72 -16.45
C SER A 655 -14.19 8.28 -17.22
N ALA A 656 -13.53 7.50 -18.07
CA ALA A 656 -12.36 7.93 -18.83
C ALA A 656 -12.54 7.60 -20.31
N LEU A 657 -11.89 8.38 -21.18
CA LEU A 657 -11.88 8.18 -22.62
C LEU A 657 -10.45 8.02 -23.11
N LEU A 658 -10.18 6.92 -23.81
CA LEU A 658 -8.93 6.72 -24.55
C LEU A 658 -9.22 6.69 -26.04
N SER A 659 -8.36 7.33 -26.85
CA SER A 659 -8.55 7.44 -28.29
C SER A 659 -7.22 7.41 -29.04
N LYS A 660 -7.10 6.60 -30.09
CA LYS A 660 -5.98 6.66 -31.05
C LYS A 660 -6.03 7.94 -31.90
N PHE A 661 -7.19 8.59 -31.97
CA PHE A 661 -7.39 9.87 -32.63
C PHE A 661 -7.23 11.05 -31.65
N PRO A 662 -6.70 12.20 -32.10
CA PRO A 662 -6.59 13.40 -31.26
C PRO A 662 -7.93 13.83 -30.66
N ILE A 663 -7.96 14.01 -29.33
CA ILE A 663 -9.08 14.63 -28.62
C ILE A 663 -8.90 16.15 -28.74
N VAL A 664 -9.74 16.81 -29.53
CA VAL A 664 -9.62 18.26 -29.79
C VAL A 664 -10.30 19.12 -28.73
N ASN A 665 -11.36 18.59 -28.12
CA ASN A 665 -12.13 19.25 -27.07
C ASN A 665 -12.80 18.19 -26.21
N SER A 666 -12.94 18.46 -24.91
CA SER A 666 -13.80 17.66 -24.04
C SER A 666 -14.39 18.48 -22.90
N THR A 667 -15.59 18.10 -22.48
CA THR A 667 -16.32 18.69 -21.37
C THR A 667 -16.83 17.59 -20.46
N HIS A 668 -16.71 17.78 -19.16
CA HIS A 668 -17.19 16.84 -18.16
C HIS A 668 -18.51 17.32 -17.58
N HIS A 669 -19.47 16.39 -17.49
CA HIS A 669 -20.79 16.64 -16.93
C HIS A 669 -21.00 15.79 -15.69
N LEU A 670 -21.48 16.42 -14.62
CA LEU A 670 -22.05 15.73 -13.47
C LEU A 670 -23.56 15.78 -13.62
N LEU A 671 -24.19 14.64 -13.89
CA LEU A 671 -25.60 14.61 -14.23
C LEU A 671 -26.49 14.74 -12.97
N PRO A 672 -27.75 15.17 -13.12
CA PRO A 672 -28.66 15.33 -11.99
C PRO A 672 -28.82 14.04 -11.20
N SER A 673 -28.70 14.15 -9.87
CA SER A 673 -28.87 13.05 -8.94
C SER A 673 -29.47 13.57 -7.63
N PRO A 674 -30.80 13.71 -7.54
CA PRO A 674 -31.44 14.19 -6.31
C PRO A 674 -31.33 13.23 -5.12
N VAL A 675 -31.25 11.91 -5.37
CA VAL A 675 -31.28 10.90 -4.30
C VAL A 675 -30.03 10.04 -4.30
N GLY A 676 -29.67 9.49 -5.45
CA GLY A 676 -28.68 8.45 -5.63
C GLY A 676 -27.26 8.96 -5.88
N GLU A 677 -26.52 8.18 -6.66
CA GLU A 677 -25.14 8.45 -7.04
C GLU A 677 -25.01 9.51 -8.15
N LEU A 678 -24.01 10.39 -8.03
CA LEU A 678 -23.60 11.31 -9.09
C LEU A 678 -23.01 10.56 -10.29
N ALA A 679 -23.73 10.60 -11.41
CA ALA A 679 -23.33 9.99 -12.66
C ALA A 679 -22.40 10.91 -13.50
N PRO A 680 -21.18 10.48 -13.85
CA PRO A 680 -20.28 11.23 -14.73
C PRO A 680 -20.58 10.97 -16.21
N ALA A 681 -20.48 12.03 -17.03
CA ALA A 681 -20.36 11.92 -18.48
C ALA A 681 -19.20 12.75 -19.04
N ILE A 682 -18.53 12.23 -20.06
CA ILE A 682 -17.59 12.96 -20.92
C ILE A 682 -18.30 13.23 -22.24
N GLU A 683 -18.30 14.49 -22.69
CA GLU A 683 -18.61 14.89 -24.05
C GLU A 683 -17.31 15.35 -24.70
N ALA A 684 -16.75 14.54 -25.59
CA ALA A 684 -15.49 14.81 -26.27
C ALA A 684 -15.68 14.91 -27.78
N THR A 685 -14.86 15.70 -28.46
CA THR A 685 -14.76 15.71 -29.92
C THR A 685 -13.39 15.17 -30.30
N ILE A 686 -13.36 14.17 -31.18
CA ILE A 686 -12.14 13.62 -31.77
C ILE A 686 -11.99 14.03 -33.23
N LEU A 687 -10.76 14.16 -33.71
CA LEU A 687 -10.45 14.33 -35.13
C LEU A 687 -10.09 12.98 -35.74
N ALA A 688 -11.06 12.30 -36.34
CA ALA A 688 -10.88 10.97 -36.93
C ALA A 688 -11.01 11.03 -38.45
N HIS A 689 -9.97 10.58 -39.16
CA HIS A 689 -9.94 10.50 -40.63
C HIS A 689 -10.27 11.83 -41.36
N GLY A 690 -9.98 12.97 -40.73
CA GLY A 690 -10.26 14.31 -41.26
C GLY A 690 -11.65 14.87 -40.92
N GLU A 691 -12.45 14.14 -40.14
CA GLU A 691 -13.79 14.53 -39.71
C GLU A 691 -13.87 14.69 -38.17
N LEU A 692 -14.67 15.64 -37.70
CA LEU A 692 -14.93 15.83 -36.28
C LEU A 692 -16.09 14.94 -35.83
N ILE A 693 -15.83 14.06 -34.87
CA ILE A 693 -16.81 13.10 -34.35
C ILE A 693 -16.94 13.31 -32.84
N ASP A 694 -18.17 13.37 -32.35
CA ASP A 694 -18.44 13.53 -30.92
C ASP A 694 -18.56 12.17 -30.23
N ILE A 695 -17.79 11.96 -29.17
CA ILE A 695 -17.79 10.75 -28.35
C ILE A 695 -18.34 11.11 -26.98
N PHE A 696 -19.40 10.42 -26.58
CA PHE A 696 -19.97 10.50 -25.25
C PHE A 696 -19.56 9.27 -24.45
N VAL A 697 -18.99 9.43 -23.26
CA VAL A 697 -18.72 8.32 -22.33
C VAL A 697 -19.54 8.52 -21.07
N PHE A 698 -20.38 7.56 -20.70
CA PHE A 698 -21.36 7.77 -19.62
C PHE A 698 -21.49 6.56 -18.69
N HIS A 699 -21.42 6.82 -17.39
CA HIS A 699 -21.71 5.85 -16.34
C HIS A 699 -23.02 6.23 -15.66
N SER A 700 -24.11 5.50 -15.93
CA SER A 700 -25.43 5.77 -15.34
C SER A 700 -25.45 5.53 -13.83
N GLY A 701 -26.32 6.27 -13.13
CA GLY A 701 -26.68 6.01 -11.75
C GLY A 701 -27.37 4.65 -11.59
N GLN A 702 -27.49 4.24 -10.33
CA GLN A 702 -27.86 2.88 -9.93
C GLN A 702 -29.31 2.50 -10.26
N GLU A 703 -29.61 1.20 -10.20
CA GLU A 703 -30.94 0.68 -10.47
C GLU A 703 -31.97 1.18 -9.46
N GLU A 704 -31.55 1.27 -8.21
CA GLU A 704 -32.33 1.59 -7.02
C GLU A 704 -32.94 3.00 -7.03
N ASP A 705 -32.43 3.90 -7.88
CA ASP A 705 -32.86 5.30 -7.99
C ASP A 705 -33.48 5.60 -9.39
N PRO A 706 -34.73 5.18 -9.66
CA PRO A 706 -35.37 5.37 -10.97
C PRO A 706 -35.47 6.83 -11.41
N GLU A 707 -35.69 7.76 -10.48
CA GLU A 707 -35.82 9.19 -10.80
C GLU A 707 -34.49 9.81 -11.23
N ASP A 708 -33.39 9.46 -10.56
CA ASP A 708 -32.05 9.85 -10.96
C ASP A 708 -31.76 9.35 -12.38
N ARG A 709 -32.02 8.06 -12.66
CA ARG A 709 -31.84 7.50 -14.01
C ARG A 709 -32.71 8.17 -15.06
N ARG A 710 -33.95 8.54 -14.72
CA ARG A 710 -34.84 9.29 -15.62
C ARG A 710 -34.23 10.65 -15.97
N LEU A 711 -33.86 11.45 -14.95
CA LEU A 711 -33.27 12.77 -15.15
C LEU A 711 -31.92 12.71 -15.90
N GLN A 712 -31.09 11.73 -15.60
CA GLN A 712 -29.82 11.49 -16.28
C GLN A 712 -30.05 11.16 -17.76
N SER A 713 -31.02 10.30 -18.07
CA SER A 713 -31.37 9.96 -19.45
C SER A 713 -31.84 11.18 -20.25
N GLU A 714 -32.64 12.06 -19.63
CA GLU A 714 -33.14 13.28 -20.27
C GLU A 714 -32.02 14.27 -20.54
N TYR A 715 -31.12 14.46 -19.57
CA TYR A 715 -29.97 15.34 -19.71
C TYR A 715 -29.06 14.87 -20.85
N LEU A 716 -28.68 13.58 -20.85
CA LEU A 716 -27.78 13.05 -21.86
C LEU A 716 -28.42 13.03 -23.26
N ALA A 717 -29.71 12.67 -23.37
CA ALA A 717 -30.43 12.72 -24.64
C ALA A 717 -30.43 14.15 -25.22
N ALA A 718 -30.62 15.18 -24.38
CA ALA A 718 -30.55 16.56 -24.83
C ALA A 718 -29.15 16.95 -25.32
N ARG A 719 -28.08 16.51 -24.63
CA ARG A 719 -26.68 16.71 -25.08
C ARG A 719 -26.42 16.04 -26.44
N MET A 720 -26.79 14.77 -26.57
CA MET A 720 -26.64 14.01 -27.81
C MET A 720 -27.46 14.63 -28.95
N LYS A 721 -28.67 15.14 -28.69
CA LYS A 721 -29.50 15.79 -29.71
C LYS A 721 -28.92 17.12 -30.19
N ALA A 722 -28.25 17.85 -29.31
CA ALA A 722 -27.72 19.18 -29.60
C ALA A 722 -26.57 19.19 -30.61
N THR A 723 -25.78 18.11 -30.70
CA THR A 723 -24.72 18.02 -31.71
C THR A 723 -25.27 17.65 -33.09
N SER A 724 -24.82 18.35 -34.13
CA SER A 724 -25.09 18.01 -35.53
C SER A 724 -24.03 17.10 -36.15
N ARG A 725 -22.94 16.81 -35.43
CA ARG A 725 -21.87 15.93 -35.90
C ARG A 725 -22.25 14.47 -35.80
N PRO A 726 -21.56 13.59 -36.56
CA PRO A 726 -21.58 12.17 -36.26
C PRO A 726 -21.17 11.94 -34.79
N ALA A 727 -21.83 11.02 -34.11
CA ALA A 727 -21.58 10.80 -32.70
C ALA A 727 -21.70 9.34 -32.29
N VAL A 728 -20.97 8.97 -31.24
CA VAL A 728 -21.00 7.66 -30.59
C VAL A 728 -21.19 7.84 -29.08
N LEU A 729 -22.11 7.08 -28.49
CA LEU A 729 -22.23 6.93 -27.04
C LEU A 729 -21.61 5.61 -26.62
N LEU A 730 -20.73 5.65 -25.63
CA LEU A 730 -20.08 4.52 -24.97
C LEU A 730 -20.53 4.53 -23.52
N SER A 731 -21.47 3.66 -23.13
CA SER A 731 -22.16 3.84 -21.85
C SER A 731 -22.54 2.57 -21.12
N TYR A 732 -22.71 2.71 -19.81
CA TYR A 732 -23.37 1.73 -18.95
C TYR A 732 -24.72 2.31 -18.50
N LEU A 733 -25.84 1.74 -18.98
CA LEU A 733 -27.18 2.36 -18.88
C LEU A 733 -28.14 1.69 -17.89
N VAL A 734 -27.90 0.44 -17.49
CA VAL A 734 -28.77 -0.34 -16.58
C VAL A 734 -30.22 -0.39 -17.08
N ILE A 735 -30.43 -0.80 -18.33
CA ILE A 735 -31.75 -0.89 -18.96
C ILE A 735 -31.82 -2.13 -19.82
N LYS A 736 -33.05 -2.56 -20.17
CA LYS A 736 -33.27 -3.54 -21.26
C LYS A 736 -33.52 -2.82 -22.58
N PRO A 737 -33.09 -3.39 -23.71
CA PRO A 737 -33.49 -2.90 -25.01
C PRO A 737 -35.02 -2.82 -25.13
N ASN A 738 -35.51 -1.74 -25.74
CA ASN A 738 -36.93 -1.48 -25.99
C ASN A 738 -37.79 -1.25 -24.73
N GLU A 739 -37.21 -1.08 -23.54
CA GLU A 739 -37.93 -0.85 -22.29
C GLU A 739 -37.59 0.51 -21.65
N GLY A 740 -38.62 1.20 -21.13
CA GLY A 740 -38.46 2.39 -20.28
C GLY A 740 -37.57 3.48 -20.89
N ASN A 741 -36.51 3.86 -20.15
CA ASN A 741 -35.57 4.92 -20.55
C ASN A 741 -34.78 4.60 -21.82
N TYR A 742 -34.80 3.36 -22.33
CA TYR A 742 -34.23 3.02 -23.64
C TYR A 742 -34.72 3.96 -24.73
N HIS A 743 -36.01 4.27 -24.77
CA HIS A 743 -36.61 5.18 -25.77
C HIS A 743 -36.23 6.65 -25.60
N THR A 744 -35.61 7.01 -24.47
CA THR A 744 -34.99 8.33 -24.27
C THR A 744 -33.60 8.37 -24.89
N TYR A 745 -32.82 7.30 -24.72
CA TYR A 745 -31.47 7.19 -25.28
C TYR A 745 -31.46 6.85 -26.77
N VAL A 746 -32.43 6.05 -27.25
CA VAL A 746 -32.54 5.56 -28.62
C VAL A 746 -33.84 6.07 -29.23
N GLY A 747 -33.74 6.76 -30.38
CA GLY A 747 -34.89 7.33 -31.07
C GLY A 747 -34.82 8.85 -31.23
N GLU A 748 -35.95 9.49 -31.52
CA GLU A 748 -35.97 10.90 -31.94
C GLU A 748 -35.47 11.88 -30.88
N LYS A 749 -35.65 11.56 -29.59
CA LYS A 749 -35.31 12.44 -28.47
C LYS A 749 -33.81 12.71 -28.38
N SER A 750 -32.98 11.68 -28.57
CA SER A 750 -31.51 11.81 -28.64
C SER A 750 -30.98 11.92 -30.08
N GLY A 751 -31.71 11.37 -31.05
CA GLY A 751 -31.25 11.15 -32.42
C GLY A 751 -30.29 9.97 -32.57
N MET A 752 -30.08 9.15 -31.52
CA MET A 752 -29.16 8.01 -31.55
C MET A 752 -29.88 6.71 -31.92
N ARG A 753 -29.11 5.77 -32.49
CA ARG A 753 -29.53 4.40 -32.81
C ARG A 753 -28.68 3.40 -32.02
N ASP A 754 -29.26 2.26 -31.67
CA ASP A 754 -28.52 1.15 -31.06
C ASP A 754 -27.75 0.35 -32.12
N VAL A 755 -26.53 -0.10 -31.81
CA VAL A 755 -25.74 -0.97 -32.69
C VAL A 755 -26.34 -2.36 -32.92
N ASP A 756 -27.12 -2.87 -31.96
CA ASP A 756 -27.91 -4.10 -32.12
C ASP A 756 -29.11 -4.12 -31.15
N PRO A 757 -30.30 -3.66 -31.60
CA PRO A 757 -31.53 -3.67 -30.79
C PRO A 757 -32.06 -5.07 -30.45
N SER A 758 -31.53 -6.14 -31.07
CA SER A 758 -32.00 -7.53 -30.89
C SER A 758 -31.26 -8.30 -29.78
N ASP A 759 -30.25 -7.68 -29.18
CA ASP A 759 -29.44 -8.24 -28.10
C ASP A 759 -30.21 -8.27 -26.78
N TRP A 760 -31.06 -9.29 -26.61
CA TRP A 760 -31.97 -9.44 -25.48
C TRP A 760 -31.28 -9.68 -24.13
N ASP A 761 -30.01 -10.08 -24.13
CA ASP A 761 -29.20 -10.34 -22.91
C ASP A 761 -28.44 -9.09 -22.44
N ARG A 762 -28.57 -7.96 -23.18
CA ARG A 762 -27.92 -6.70 -22.80
C ARG A 762 -28.66 -6.01 -21.66
N TRP A 763 -27.91 -5.69 -20.62
CA TRP A 763 -28.40 -4.95 -19.45
C TRP A 763 -27.57 -3.71 -19.15
N CYS A 764 -26.24 -3.86 -19.26
CA CYS A 764 -25.28 -2.89 -18.76
C CYS A 764 -24.72 -2.00 -19.86
N GLU A 765 -23.89 -2.56 -20.74
CA GLU A 765 -23.03 -1.82 -21.66
C GLU A 765 -23.69 -1.62 -23.03
N TYR A 766 -23.72 -0.38 -23.49
CA TYR A 766 -24.34 0.06 -24.73
C TYR A 766 -23.37 0.89 -25.56
N ILE A 767 -23.34 0.61 -26.86
CA ILE A 767 -22.81 1.51 -27.88
C ILE A 767 -23.98 2.03 -28.71
N LEU A 768 -24.20 3.35 -28.70
CA LEU A 768 -25.16 4.00 -29.59
C LEU A 768 -24.43 4.87 -30.59
N PHE A 769 -25.05 5.17 -31.73
CA PHE A 769 -24.43 5.97 -32.77
C PHE A 769 -25.44 6.83 -33.55
N LYS A 770 -24.94 7.85 -34.22
CA LYS A 770 -25.63 8.59 -35.27
C LYS A 770 -24.63 9.19 -36.25
N GLY A 771 -25.05 9.45 -37.48
CA GLY A 771 -24.23 9.98 -38.57
C GLY A 771 -23.10 9.05 -39.01
N LEU A 772 -23.11 7.75 -38.65
CA LEU A 772 -22.03 6.79 -38.93
C LEU A 772 -22.61 5.45 -39.43
N ARG A 773 -21.84 4.73 -40.26
CA ARG A 773 -22.18 3.37 -40.70
C ARG A 773 -21.57 2.34 -39.74
N ARG A 774 -22.36 1.41 -39.18
CA ARG A 774 -21.99 0.58 -37.99
C ARG A 774 -21.63 -0.90 -38.23
N LYS A 775 -20.97 -1.52 -37.22
CA LYS A 775 -20.71 -2.98 -37.00
C LYS A 775 -20.39 -3.39 -35.49
N LEU A 776 -21.37 -3.67 -34.57
CA LEU A 776 -21.43 -4.46 -33.24
C LEU A 776 -20.84 -4.07 -31.80
N GLN A 777 -20.84 -4.95 -30.73
CA GLN A 777 -20.67 -4.67 -29.24
C GLN A 777 -19.31 -4.09 -28.79
N VAL A 778 -18.24 -4.52 -29.44
CA VAL A 778 -17.22 -3.58 -29.89
C VAL A 778 -17.68 -3.17 -31.27
N ALA A 779 -17.78 -1.88 -31.55
CA ALA A 779 -18.41 -1.37 -32.76
C ALA A 779 -17.37 -0.87 -33.75
N LYS A 780 -17.34 -1.39 -34.98
CA LYS A 780 -16.55 -0.80 -36.06
C LYS A 780 -17.42 0.13 -36.89
N PHE A 781 -17.06 1.41 -36.94
CA PHE A 781 -17.76 2.44 -37.70
C PHE A 781 -16.94 2.87 -38.91
N VAL A 782 -17.58 3.13 -40.06
CA VAL A 782 -16.91 3.69 -41.25
C VAL A 782 -17.21 5.17 -41.36
N VAL A 783 -16.16 6.00 -41.34
CA VAL A 783 -16.26 7.47 -41.36
C VAL A 783 -16.51 7.99 -42.78
N GLY A 784 -17.36 9.02 -42.92
CA GLY A 784 -17.70 9.64 -44.20
C GLY A 784 -18.66 8.83 -45.08
N GLN A 785 -19.30 7.79 -44.55
CA GLN A 785 -20.32 6.97 -45.23
C GLN A 785 -21.69 7.18 -44.58
N PRO A 786 -22.80 7.12 -45.35
CA PRO A 786 -24.14 7.24 -44.78
C PRO A 786 -24.47 6.08 -43.83
N GLU A 787 -25.34 6.35 -42.85
CA GLU A 787 -25.87 5.33 -41.94
C GLU A 787 -26.51 4.17 -42.70
N ASN A 788 -26.32 2.95 -42.21
CA ASN A 788 -26.96 1.76 -42.75
C ASN A 788 -28.21 1.33 -41.99
N GLY A 789 -28.97 0.41 -42.60
CA GLY A 789 -30.12 -0.26 -41.98
C GLY A 789 -29.73 -1.48 -41.15
N ASP A 790 -30.74 -2.20 -40.67
CA ASP A 790 -30.58 -3.37 -39.80
C ASP A 790 -30.36 -4.71 -40.56
N GLU A 791 -30.14 -4.66 -41.88
CA GLU A 791 -29.92 -5.85 -42.72
C GLU A 791 -28.55 -6.49 -42.46
N VAL A 792 -28.53 -7.76 -42.03
CA VAL A 792 -27.31 -8.50 -41.72
C VAL A 792 -26.73 -9.17 -42.98
N ILE A 793 -25.43 -9.04 -43.20
CA ILE A 793 -24.69 -9.62 -44.32
C ILE A 793 -23.66 -10.67 -43.85
N PRO A 794 -23.34 -11.69 -44.67
CA PRO A 794 -22.28 -12.66 -44.39
C PRO A 794 -20.88 -12.01 -44.32
N GLU A 795 -20.03 -12.49 -43.42
CA GLU A 795 -18.65 -11.99 -43.24
C GLU A 795 -17.80 -12.04 -44.51
N GLU A 796 -18.05 -13.03 -45.38
CA GLU A 796 -17.36 -13.18 -46.67
C GLU A 796 -17.51 -11.95 -47.58
N GLN A 797 -18.63 -11.23 -47.45
CA GLN A 797 -18.94 -10.02 -48.20
C GLN A 797 -18.32 -8.75 -47.59
N VAL A 798 -17.66 -8.87 -46.43
CA VAL A 798 -17.07 -7.75 -45.69
C VAL A 798 -15.59 -7.65 -46.02
N GLU A 799 -15.10 -6.44 -46.29
CA GLU A 799 -13.68 -6.19 -46.51
C GLU A 799 -12.84 -6.61 -45.28
N LYS A 800 -11.65 -7.16 -45.50
CA LYS A 800 -10.82 -7.73 -44.42
C LYS A 800 -10.55 -6.74 -43.28
N GLY A 801 -10.23 -5.47 -43.58
CA GLY A 801 -10.01 -4.44 -42.55
C GLY A 801 -11.26 -4.07 -41.73
N LEU A 802 -12.45 -4.50 -42.18
CA LEU A 802 -13.72 -4.29 -41.48
C LEU A 802 -14.21 -5.52 -40.72
N ARG A 803 -13.49 -6.65 -40.80
CA ARG A 803 -13.79 -7.85 -40.03
C ARG A 803 -13.29 -7.71 -38.59
N PHE A 804 -13.90 -8.45 -37.67
CA PHE A 804 -13.34 -8.61 -36.33
C PHE A 804 -12.32 -9.76 -36.29
N PRO A 805 -11.39 -9.75 -35.32
CA PRO A 805 -10.34 -10.77 -35.24
C PRO A 805 -10.87 -12.19 -35.05
N ASP A 806 -10.42 -13.14 -35.88
CA ASP A 806 -10.80 -14.56 -35.79
C ASP A 806 -10.42 -15.22 -34.46
N LEU A 807 -9.45 -14.65 -33.73
CA LEU A 807 -8.91 -15.13 -32.46
C LEU A 807 -10.00 -15.35 -31.38
N PHE A 808 -11.09 -14.59 -31.42
CA PHE A 808 -12.17 -14.64 -30.43
C PHE A 808 -13.34 -15.56 -30.82
N LYS A 809 -13.27 -16.22 -31.99
CA LYS A 809 -14.26 -17.21 -32.42
C LYS A 809 -14.13 -18.52 -31.61
N GLY A 810 -15.23 -19.26 -31.45
CA GLY A 810 -15.24 -20.57 -30.79
C GLY A 810 -14.89 -20.50 -29.29
N GLN A 811 -13.81 -21.15 -28.87
CA GLN A 811 -13.36 -21.12 -27.46
C GLN A 811 -12.69 -19.79 -27.07
N GLY A 812 -12.34 -18.96 -28.07
CA GLY A 812 -11.69 -17.68 -27.87
C GLY A 812 -10.29 -17.78 -27.27
N VAL A 813 -9.85 -16.69 -26.63
CA VAL A 813 -8.50 -16.55 -26.06
C VAL A 813 -8.58 -16.04 -24.62
N ARG A 814 -7.88 -16.71 -23.69
CA ARG A 814 -7.80 -16.33 -22.26
C ARG A 814 -9.18 -16.13 -21.59
N GLY A 815 -10.18 -16.90 -22.01
CA GLY A 815 -11.55 -16.82 -21.49
C GLY A 815 -12.42 -15.74 -22.15
N HIS A 816 -11.88 -14.95 -23.09
CA HIS A 816 -12.63 -13.97 -23.87
C HIS A 816 -13.03 -14.58 -25.22
N ARG A 817 -14.32 -14.48 -25.57
CA ARG A 817 -14.90 -14.99 -26.82
C ARG A 817 -16.12 -14.17 -27.22
N TYR A 818 -16.56 -14.29 -28.48
CA TYR A 818 -17.88 -13.80 -28.87
C TYR A 818 -18.96 -14.61 -28.14
N HIS A 819 -19.71 -13.95 -27.24
CA HIS A 819 -20.61 -14.65 -26.32
C HIS A 819 -22.04 -14.77 -26.85
N VAL A 820 -22.69 -13.65 -27.19
CA VAL A 820 -24.14 -13.64 -27.45
C VAL A 820 -24.51 -14.33 -28.77
N PHE A 821 -23.65 -14.22 -29.80
CA PHE A 821 -23.95 -14.71 -31.15
C PHE A 821 -22.91 -15.69 -31.72
N ASP A 822 -21.95 -16.15 -30.90
CA ASP A 822 -20.80 -17.02 -31.27
C ASP A 822 -19.87 -16.48 -32.39
N ALA A 823 -20.27 -15.42 -33.10
CA ALA A 823 -19.56 -14.73 -34.18
C ALA A 823 -20.01 -13.26 -34.28
N PRO A 824 -19.18 -12.37 -34.84
CA PRO A 824 -19.56 -10.99 -35.15
C PRO A 824 -20.64 -10.96 -36.25
N ARG A 825 -21.61 -10.05 -36.12
CA ARG A 825 -22.55 -9.68 -37.19
C ARG A 825 -22.07 -8.45 -37.96
N TYR A 826 -22.45 -8.39 -39.22
CA TYR A 826 -22.10 -7.31 -40.13
C TYR A 826 -23.36 -6.79 -40.82
N TYR A 827 -23.44 -5.49 -41.08
CA TYR A 827 -24.65 -4.86 -41.64
C TYR A 827 -24.40 -4.26 -43.04
N ALA A 828 -25.40 -4.34 -43.92
CA ALA A 828 -25.31 -3.89 -45.32
C ALA A 828 -24.92 -2.43 -45.49
#